data_AF-A0A959WQ55-F1
#
_entry.id   AF-A0A959WQ55-F1
#
_cell.length_a   1.000
_cell.length_b   1.000
_cell.length_c   1.000
_cell.angle_alpha   90.00
_cell.angle_beta   90.00
_cell.angle_gamma   90.00
#
_symmetry.space_group_name_H-M   'P 1'
#
loop_
_entity.id
_entity.type
_entity.pdbx_description
1 polymer ?
#
loop_
_entity_poly.entity_id
_entity_poly.type
_entity_poly.pdbx_seq_one_letter_code
_entity_poly.pdbx_strand_id
1 'polypeptide(L)'
;MRSAGAARTAGAMIAGIVVALACASTALASPYVHAHRGGPLKTVRGELRPAYPENSLPAFRHAAKKGFVLEMDTRMTADGRAVIMHDASLKRTTTCTGLVSDRTLAEIRRDCEIDILGTDEVSRHLGRRDDRRAKVPTMVQALALAKRKGVGVNLEVNNYPTDPDYDPTSGFVTAMAQQIEQSGFPPSDLILQSFLPGNLTPFQADAYFDAVEYSYLSFQSTNGVAAAIADASGFDYISPQWPVSRELITEAHAKGLQVVPFTFDERAPVRKATRSGADALIANDPAVARRAAKAVEPDPPPVPRAPSKRACAGLRADNLARPVVNLHPAKGAPRVFALQYKQDLTNVVSYRSFRRKIECMIRDYVVPHLAGKRPNVVALNEDVGLMTLATGSRGAETREIFSDPGNIPGCEGIPSPCGVAVALGTLDAAYASQESAYADRFDGVPGFSQAFVAGTDTFARGWMQTFSDLARRYGVYILGSNNQAEFRESVDPAEIDEFADPDVKDPQSAFVATGPEVYNEAFMWGPENVTPDGPRPLRNVVASNKKVPLTDIENLISLTPGPSTGPDAIENVRPYRIPGTQARMSFATSLPAFVYDGGPVTPFGEAPGPGIDPCSDTSSYYMYCLDALGANVVMQDEANPGLWATPGEWQPLEWMSSTWRAVADPTVRFDYNVTPHMVGNLADLVFDGQTAITQRGLKGPRGVKPAKASCNYVGNDRFLPEDPAPYEVYAGPKREFLGLAPWAAPDGPRSELRAIGAALAPGSGDARENDYLETAVVADLPFPPVPRRDNCR
;
A
#
# COMPACT_ATOMS: atom_id res chain seq x y z
N MET A 1 12.53 -34.87 -67.37
CA MET A 1 13.67 -34.20 -68.00
C MET A 1 14.13 -33.08 -67.08
N ARG A 2 15.41 -33.14 -66.63
CA ARG A 2 16.27 -32.08 -66.04
C ARG A 2 15.73 -31.36 -64.78
N SER A 3 16.19 -31.70 -63.57
CA SER A 3 17.47 -31.30 -62.92
C SER A 3 17.52 -29.80 -62.62
N ALA A 4 18.05 -29.26 -61.53
CA ALA A 4 18.68 -29.73 -60.30
C ALA A 4 19.02 -28.45 -59.49
N GLY A 5 19.35 -28.58 -58.21
CA GLY A 5 20.01 -27.54 -57.41
C GLY A 5 19.41 -27.45 -56.01
N ALA A 6 19.77 -28.37 -55.09
CA ALA A 6 20.93 -28.28 -54.19
C ALA A 6 20.68 -27.31 -53.03
N ALA A 7 21.05 -27.55 -51.79
CA ALA A 7 21.54 -28.70 -51.05
C ALA A 7 21.68 -28.21 -49.58
N ARG A 8 21.49 -29.11 -48.62
CA ARG A 8 22.25 -29.17 -47.35
C ARG A 8 22.18 -27.97 -46.41
N THR A 9 21.48 -28.13 -45.29
CA THR A 9 22.08 -28.27 -43.93
C THR A 9 20.97 -28.27 -42.88
N ALA A 10 20.30 -29.41 -42.70
CA ALA A 10 19.51 -29.70 -41.51
C ALA A 10 20.19 -30.85 -40.79
N GLY A 11 20.95 -30.54 -39.74
CA GLY A 11 21.70 -31.54 -38.97
C GLY A 11 23.02 -31.00 -38.45
N ALA A 12 22.94 -30.12 -37.45
CA ALA A 12 23.93 -29.89 -36.39
C ALA A 12 23.74 -28.48 -35.78
N MET A 13 22.66 -28.27 -35.01
CA MET A 13 22.60 -27.22 -33.97
C MET A 13 21.38 -27.41 -33.04
N ILE A 14 21.09 -28.66 -32.66
CA ILE A 14 20.12 -29.00 -31.61
C ILE A 14 20.87 -29.88 -30.60
N ALA A 15 21.80 -29.26 -29.86
CA ALA A 15 22.47 -29.88 -28.69
C ALA A 15 23.29 -28.87 -27.85
N GLY A 16 23.19 -27.55 -28.10
CA GLY A 16 24.10 -26.55 -27.51
C GLY A 16 23.44 -25.37 -26.80
N ILE A 17 22.11 -25.33 -26.64
CA ILE A 17 21.39 -24.22 -25.99
C ILE A 17 20.36 -24.78 -25.00
N VAL A 18 20.84 -25.53 -23.99
CA VAL A 18 20.02 -25.92 -22.81
C VAL A 18 20.80 -25.75 -21.48
N VAL A 19 22.07 -25.34 -21.47
CA VAL A 19 22.89 -25.33 -20.22
C VAL A 19 23.43 -23.96 -19.82
N ALA A 20 22.69 -22.87 -20.04
CA ALA A 20 23.11 -21.55 -19.52
C ALA A 20 21.92 -20.63 -19.18
N LEU A 21 20.89 -21.16 -18.52
CA LEU A 21 19.72 -20.39 -18.07
C LEU A 21 19.23 -20.83 -16.68
N ALA A 22 20.14 -21.28 -15.82
CA ALA A 22 19.83 -21.73 -14.46
C ALA A 22 20.70 -21.08 -13.36
N CYS A 23 21.34 -19.93 -13.62
CA CYS A 23 21.99 -19.15 -12.58
C CYS A 23 21.64 -17.67 -12.74
N ALA A 24 21.15 -17.09 -11.63
CA ALA A 24 20.69 -15.72 -11.44
C ALA A 24 19.23 -15.36 -11.83
N SER A 25 18.25 -16.16 -11.38
CA SER A 25 16.83 -15.73 -11.36
C SER A 25 15.95 -16.46 -10.32
N THR A 26 16.43 -16.61 -9.09
CA THR A 26 15.59 -17.04 -7.94
C THR A 26 15.70 -16.12 -6.73
N ALA A 27 15.97 -14.83 -6.92
CA ALA A 27 15.78 -13.84 -5.87
C ALA A 27 14.34 -13.29 -5.96
N LEU A 28 13.40 -14.01 -5.32
CA LEU A 28 12.11 -13.59 -4.72
C LEU A 28 11.13 -14.77 -4.52
N ALA A 29 11.61 -16.02 -4.44
CA ALA A 29 10.87 -17.05 -3.72
C ALA A 29 11.05 -16.80 -2.21
N SER A 30 9.96 -16.79 -1.42
CA SER A 30 10.05 -16.80 0.05
C SER A 30 11.12 -17.81 0.49
N PRO A 31 12.03 -17.48 1.43
CA PRO A 31 13.12 -18.36 1.79
C PRO A 31 12.62 -19.75 2.20
N TYR A 32 13.37 -20.77 1.81
CA TYR A 32 13.11 -22.15 2.23
C TYR A 32 13.30 -22.28 3.75
N VAL A 33 12.66 -23.27 4.37
CA VAL A 33 12.72 -23.43 5.83
C VAL A 33 13.23 -24.80 6.20
N HIS A 34 14.30 -24.81 6.98
CA HIS A 34 14.92 -26.00 7.56
C HIS A 34 14.34 -26.22 8.97
N ALA A 35 13.82 -27.41 9.21
CA ALA A 35 13.23 -27.78 10.49
C ALA A 35 14.34 -28.15 11.48
N HIS A 36 14.74 -27.19 12.34
CA HIS A 36 15.80 -27.37 13.33
C HIS A 36 15.49 -28.56 14.23
N ARG A 37 16.34 -29.60 14.17
CA ARG A 37 16.19 -30.88 14.88
C ARG A 37 14.81 -31.53 14.73
N GLY A 38 14.14 -31.23 13.61
CA GLY A 38 12.81 -31.71 13.23
C GLY A 38 11.61 -30.84 13.64
N GLY A 39 11.69 -29.94 14.64
CA GLY A 39 10.55 -29.15 15.13
C GLY A 39 9.23 -29.97 15.35
N PRO A 40 8.03 -29.33 15.39
CA PRO A 40 7.75 -27.93 15.65
C PRO A 40 7.61 -27.65 17.16
N LEU A 41 7.39 -26.38 17.50
CA LEU A 41 6.92 -25.95 18.81
C LEU A 41 5.37 -25.98 18.90
N LYS A 42 4.84 -26.00 20.11
CA LYS A 42 3.41 -25.81 20.42
C LYS A 42 3.24 -25.02 21.71
N THR A 43 2.20 -24.21 21.78
CA THR A 43 1.87 -23.47 23.00
C THR A 43 1.13 -24.39 23.98
N VAL A 44 1.65 -24.51 25.20
CA VAL A 44 1.02 -25.24 26.31
C VAL A 44 0.97 -24.30 27.51
N ARG A 45 -0.24 -23.93 27.95
CA ARG A 45 -0.46 -23.01 29.09
C ARG A 45 0.30 -21.67 28.95
N GLY A 46 0.40 -21.14 27.73
CA GLY A 46 1.07 -19.87 27.45
C GLY A 46 2.57 -19.97 27.18
N GLU A 47 3.19 -21.15 27.34
CA GLU A 47 4.62 -21.36 27.07
C GLU A 47 4.81 -22.16 25.77
N LEU A 48 5.80 -21.79 24.96
CA LEU A 48 6.22 -22.57 23.81
C LEU A 48 6.98 -23.82 24.28
N ARG A 49 6.56 -25.00 23.84
CA ARG A 49 7.18 -26.28 24.16
C ARG A 49 7.39 -27.11 22.90
N PRO A 50 8.45 -27.93 22.80
CA PRO A 50 8.61 -28.87 21.68
C PRO A 50 7.37 -29.75 21.54
N ALA A 51 6.88 -29.95 20.32
CA ALA A 51 5.73 -30.84 20.10
C ALA A 51 6.15 -32.32 20.08
N TYR A 52 7.38 -32.59 19.64
CA TYR A 52 8.07 -33.88 19.60
C TYR A 52 9.45 -33.74 20.27
N PRO A 53 10.09 -34.85 20.68
CA PRO A 53 11.50 -34.81 21.05
C PRO A 53 12.36 -34.34 19.87
N GLU A 54 13.36 -33.49 20.15
CA GLU A 54 14.36 -33.11 19.13
C GLU A 54 15.10 -34.34 18.60
N ASN A 55 15.58 -34.28 17.36
CA ASN A 55 16.41 -35.33 16.76
C ASN A 55 15.75 -36.72 16.78
N SER A 56 14.42 -36.77 16.61
CA SER A 56 13.64 -38.00 16.69
C SER A 56 12.89 -38.31 15.40
N LEU A 57 12.71 -39.61 15.09
CA LEU A 57 11.93 -40.04 13.92
C LEU A 57 10.49 -39.49 13.89
N PRO A 58 9.76 -39.34 15.03
CA PRO A 58 8.48 -38.65 15.04
C PRO A 58 8.54 -37.19 14.58
N ALA A 59 9.53 -36.42 15.06
CA ALA A 59 9.73 -35.02 14.67
C ALA A 59 10.02 -34.92 13.16
N PHE A 60 10.99 -35.71 12.67
CA PHE A 60 11.35 -35.74 11.26
C PHE A 60 10.19 -36.18 10.36
N ARG A 61 9.39 -37.16 10.77
CA ARG A 61 8.20 -37.57 10.01
C ARG A 61 7.17 -36.45 9.91
N HIS A 62 7.01 -35.66 10.97
CA HIS A 62 6.13 -34.50 10.99
C HIS A 62 6.63 -33.41 10.04
N ALA A 63 7.90 -33.03 10.13
CA ALA A 63 8.51 -32.01 9.27
C ALA A 63 8.50 -32.42 7.80
N ALA A 64 8.89 -33.66 7.50
CA ALA A 64 8.91 -34.19 6.13
C ALA A 64 7.51 -34.20 5.50
N LYS A 65 6.45 -34.52 6.26
CA LYS A 65 5.06 -34.43 5.77
C LYS A 65 4.68 -33.01 5.31
N LYS A 66 5.36 -31.98 5.84
CA LYS A 66 5.14 -30.58 5.50
C LYS A 66 6.11 -30.04 4.45
N GLY A 67 6.99 -30.88 3.90
CA GLY A 67 7.96 -30.50 2.87
C GLY A 67 9.08 -29.59 3.36
N PHE A 68 9.50 -29.72 4.62
CA PHE A 68 10.67 -29.01 5.13
C PHE A 68 11.94 -29.82 4.90
N VAL A 69 13.07 -29.14 4.69
CA VAL A 69 14.41 -29.73 4.82
C VAL A 69 14.61 -30.12 6.28
N LEU A 70 15.14 -31.31 6.53
CA LEU A 70 15.36 -31.81 7.87
C LEU A 70 16.76 -31.43 8.33
N GLU A 71 16.84 -30.53 9.30
CA GLU A 71 18.10 -30.21 9.97
C GLU A 71 18.29 -31.18 11.15
N MET A 72 19.48 -31.79 11.26
CA MET A 72 19.77 -32.82 12.24
C MET A 72 21.26 -32.88 12.63
N ASP A 73 21.51 -33.29 13.86
CA ASP A 73 22.85 -33.37 14.45
C ASP A 73 23.38 -34.82 14.51
N THR A 74 24.70 -35.00 14.43
CA THR A 74 25.32 -36.34 14.49
C THR A 74 26.31 -36.52 15.64
N ARG A 75 26.26 -37.69 16.28
CA ARG A 75 27.25 -38.17 17.26
C ARG A 75 27.63 -39.62 16.98
N MET A 76 28.77 -40.06 17.52
CA MET A 76 29.32 -41.40 17.28
C MET A 76 29.27 -42.26 18.54
N THR A 77 28.81 -43.51 18.40
CA THR A 77 28.83 -44.51 19.49
C THR A 77 30.20 -45.18 19.62
N ALA A 78 30.43 -45.88 20.73
CA ALA A 78 31.69 -46.61 20.99
C ALA A 78 32.04 -47.65 19.92
N ASP A 79 31.04 -48.20 19.23
CA ASP A 79 31.15 -49.18 18.14
C ASP A 79 31.09 -48.55 16.73
N GLY A 80 31.33 -47.23 16.62
CA GLY A 80 31.47 -46.54 15.33
C GLY A 80 30.16 -46.38 14.54
N ARG A 81 29.01 -46.34 15.23
CA ARG A 81 27.69 -46.13 14.59
C ARG A 81 27.23 -44.70 14.78
N ALA A 82 26.89 -44.03 13.70
CA ALA A 82 26.41 -42.65 13.76
C ALA A 82 24.95 -42.62 14.24
N VAL A 83 24.69 -41.83 15.27
CA VAL A 83 23.36 -41.57 15.85
C VAL A 83 22.97 -40.11 15.68
N ILE A 84 21.66 -39.86 15.66
CA ILE A 84 21.11 -38.51 15.53
C ILE A 84 20.88 -37.93 16.92
N MET A 85 21.75 -37.01 17.32
CA MET A 85 21.79 -36.38 18.65
C MET A 85 22.71 -35.15 18.61
N HIS A 86 22.33 -34.08 19.32
CA HIS A 86 23.13 -32.85 19.40
C HIS A 86 24.27 -32.93 20.41
N ASP A 87 23.96 -33.26 21.67
CA ASP A 87 24.92 -33.25 22.75
C ASP A 87 25.82 -34.51 22.72
N ALA A 88 27.08 -34.35 23.11
CA ALA A 88 27.96 -35.48 23.41
C ALA A 88 27.43 -36.34 24.57
N SER A 89 26.70 -35.72 25.51
CA SER A 89 26.12 -36.41 26.67
C SER A 89 24.67 -36.84 26.44
N LEU A 90 24.35 -38.06 26.87
CA LEU A 90 22.99 -38.60 26.86
C LEU A 90 22.04 -37.91 27.85
N LYS A 91 22.56 -37.12 28.80
CA LYS A 91 21.82 -36.65 29.98
C LYS A 91 20.65 -35.72 29.68
N ARG A 92 20.78 -34.83 28.69
CA ARG A 92 19.80 -33.76 28.46
C ARG A 92 18.53 -34.28 27.78
N THR A 93 18.64 -35.16 26.80
CA THR A 93 17.52 -35.55 25.91
C THR A 93 17.14 -37.01 26.02
N THR A 94 17.69 -37.74 26.99
CA THR A 94 17.37 -39.15 27.20
C THR A 94 17.25 -39.47 28.69
N THR A 95 16.78 -40.67 28.99
CA THR A 95 16.76 -41.24 30.34
C THR A 95 18.14 -41.72 30.82
N CYS A 96 19.17 -41.66 29.99
CA CYS A 96 20.53 -42.14 30.26
C CYS A 96 21.47 -41.03 30.72
N THR A 97 22.64 -41.44 31.22
CA THR A 97 23.76 -40.56 31.55
C THR A 97 25.06 -41.12 30.95
N GLY A 98 26.11 -40.31 30.93
CA GLY A 98 27.39 -40.61 30.25
C GLY A 98 27.45 -40.01 28.85
N LEU A 99 28.54 -40.30 28.12
CA LEU A 99 28.72 -39.87 26.74
C LEU A 99 28.12 -40.88 25.76
N VAL A 100 27.76 -40.42 24.57
CA VAL A 100 27.37 -41.28 23.45
C VAL A 100 28.55 -42.19 23.06
N SER A 101 29.77 -41.65 23.07
CA SER A 101 31.02 -42.34 22.74
C SER A 101 31.41 -43.44 23.73
N ASP A 102 30.81 -43.48 24.93
CA ASP A 102 31.11 -44.49 25.96
C ASP A 102 30.27 -45.76 25.81
N ARG A 103 29.26 -45.76 24.93
CA ARG A 103 28.28 -46.85 24.80
C ARG A 103 28.15 -47.31 23.37
N THR A 104 27.95 -48.60 23.18
CA THR A 104 27.61 -49.17 21.88
C THR A 104 26.18 -48.79 21.47
N LEU A 105 25.89 -48.83 20.17
CA LEU A 105 24.54 -48.60 19.66
C LEU A 105 23.51 -49.55 20.29
N ALA A 106 23.90 -50.81 20.52
CA ALA A 106 23.05 -51.81 21.13
C ALA A 106 22.65 -51.42 22.57
N GLU A 107 23.60 -50.92 23.36
CA GLU A 107 23.36 -50.43 24.72
C GLU A 107 22.48 -49.19 24.73
N ILE A 108 22.77 -48.20 23.88
CA ILE A 108 21.96 -46.97 23.79
C ILE A 108 20.52 -47.31 23.41
N ARG A 109 20.31 -48.17 22.42
CA ARG A 109 18.94 -48.54 21.99
C ARG A 109 18.19 -49.37 23.04
N ARG A 110 18.90 -50.22 23.79
CA ARG A 110 18.30 -51.05 24.85
C ARG A 110 17.92 -50.19 26.06
N ASP A 111 18.86 -49.38 26.54
CA ASP A 111 18.81 -48.79 27.88
C ASP A 111 18.31 -47.34 27.87
N CYS A 112 18.45 -46.62 26.75
CA CYS A 112 18.09 -45.22 26.64
C CYS A 112 16.77 -45.02 25.89
N GLU A 113 15.90 -44.20 26.45
CA GLU A 113 14.70 -43.68 25.80
C GLU A 113 14.87 -42.17 25.63
N ILE A 114 14.43 -41.64 24.49
CA ILE A 114 14.43 -40.20 24.28
C ILE A 114 13.41 -39.59 25.24
N ASP A 115 13.86 -38.68 26.09
CA ASP A 115 13.02 -37.94 27.01
C ASP A 115 12.89 -36.49 26.52
N ILE A 116 11.70 -35.93 26.68
CA ILE A 116 11.46 -34.51 26.43
C ILE A 116 11.73 -33.73 27.73
N LEU A 117 12.96 -33.86 28.23
CA LEU A 117 13.53 -32.85 29.11
C LEU A 117 13.93 -31.70 28.18
N GLY A 118 12.99 -30.76 28.00
CA GLY A 118 13.21 -29.58 27.19
C GLY A 118 14.53 -28.91 27.58
N THR A 119 15.22 -28.37 26.57
CA THR A 119 16.35 -27.46 26.75
C THR A 119 15.99 -26.39 27.78
N ASP A 120 16.96 -25.95 28.58
CA ASP A 120 16.79 -24.74 29.40
C ASP A 120 16.51 -23.49 28.53
N GLU A 121 16.71 -23.58 27.21
CA GLU A 121 16.43 -22.52 26.24
C GLU A 121 14.99 -22.52 25.70
N VAL A 122 14.24 -23.64 25.69
CA VAL A 122 12.83 -23.66 25.24
C VAL A 122 11.98 -24.63 26.09
N SER A 123 11.65 -24.16 27.30
CA SER A 123 10.59 -24.57 28.24
C SER A 123 10.23 -26.06 28.46
N ARG A 124 10.01 -26.35 29.75
CA ARG A 124 9.94 -27.68 30.36
C ARG A 124 8.59 -28.41 30.20
N HIS A 125 8.69 -29.73 30.14
CA HIS A 125 7.66 -30.77 30.28
C HIS A 125 6.56 -30.85 29.21
N LEU A 126 6.49 -31.99 28.51
CA LEU A 126 5.34 -32.38 27.69
C LEU A 126 4.27 -33.15 28.48
N GLY A 127 3.00 -32.96 28.10
CA GLY A 127 1.88 -33.78 28.56
C GLY A 127 2.02 -35.26 28.12
N ARG A 128 1.50 -36.18 28.94
CA ARG A 128 1.58 -37.64 28.76
C ARG A 128 0.88 -38.11 27.48
N ARG A 129 1.63 -38.35 26.39
CA ARG A 129 1.25 -39.23 25.27
C ARG A 129 2.45 -40.05 24.81
N ASP A 130 2.18 -41.13 24.06
CA ASP A 130 3.02 -42.30 23.74
C ASP A 130 4.43 -42.06 23.15
N ASP A 131 4.80 -40.82 22.83
CA ASP A 131 6.09 -40.49 22.18
C ASP A 131 7.30 -40.55 23.13
N ARG A 132 7.08 -40.73 24.44
CA ARG A 132 8.15 -40.88 25.47
C ARG A 132 8.96 -42.19 25.37
N ARG A 133 8.61 -43.08 24.43
CA ARG A 133 9.29 -44.37 24.20
C ARG A 133 10.10 -44.40 22.91
N ALA A 134 10.34 -43.24 22.29
CA ALA A 134 11.18 -43.17 21.09
C ALA A 134 12.63 -43.55 21.43
N LYS A 135 13.26 -44.32 20.54
CA LYS A 135 14.68 -44.69 20.65
C LYS A 135 15.53 -43.68 19.89
N VAL A 136 16.76 -43.46 20.36
CA VAL A 136 17.76 -42.66 19.64
C VAL A 136 17.91 -43.21 18.21
N PRO A 137 17.66 -42.40 17.17
CA PRO A 137 17.76 -42.88 15.79
C PRO A 137 19.21 -43.06 15.40
N THR A 138 19.49 -44.03 14.53
CA THR A 138 20.74 -43.99 13.76
C THR A 138 20.61 -42.97 12.62
N MET A 139 21.74 -42.45 12.16
CA MET A 139 21.78 -41.59 10.97
C MET A 139 21.16 -42.30 9.76
N VAL A 140 21.49 -43.57 9.53
CA VAL A 140 20.91 -44.39 8.45
C VAL A 140 19.37 -44.48 8.56
N GLN A 141 18.80 -44.56 9.77
CA GLN A 141 17.35 -44.57 9.95
C GLN A 141 16.70 -43.24 9.58
N ALA A 142 17.33 -42.12 9.94
CA ALA A 142 16.85 -40.78 9.62
C ALA A 142 16.96 -40.50 8.10
N LEU A 143 18.09 -40.80 7.49
CA LEU A 143 18.31 -40.67 6.04
C LEU A 143 17.34 -41.56 5.24
N ALA A 144 17.12 -42.80 5.67
CA ALA A 144 16.14 -43.68 5.03
C ALA A 144 14.69 -43.13 5.15
N LEU A 145 14.35 -42.45 6.24
CA LEU A 145 13.07 -41.77 6.39
C LEU A 145 12.96 -40.59 5.42
N ALA A 146 13.99 -39.73 5.34
CA ALA A 146 14.05 -38.59 4.44
C ALA A 146 13.93 -39.02 2.97
N LYS A 147 14.72 -40.02 2.54
CA LYS A 147 14.65 -40.63 1.20
C LYS A 147 13.25 -41.10 0.85
N ARG A 148 12.59 -41.86 1.75
CA ARG A 148 11.21 -42.32 1.52
C ARG A 148 10.18 -41.19 1.44
N LYS A 149 10.50 -40.00 1.94
CA LYS A 149 9.64 -38.82 1.92
C LYS A 149 10.00 -37.83 0.83
N GLY A 150 11.11 -38.01 0.12
CA GLY A 150 11.58 -37.10 -0.93
C GLY A 150 11.84 -35.69 -0.40
N VAL A 151 12.46 -35.57 0.77
CA VAL A 151 12.84 -34.28 1.37
C VAL A 151 14.35 -34.23 1.59
N GLY A 152 14.94 -33.05 1.40
CA GLY A 152 16.35 -32.81 1.64
C GLY A 152 16.73 -32.86 3.13
N VAL A 153 18.02 -33.00 3.38
CA VAL A 153 18.62 -33.09 4.72
C VAL A 153 19.75 -32.08 4.84
N ASN A 154 19.77 -31.33 5.94
CA ASN A 154 20.94 -30.58 6.38
C ASN A 154 21.50 -31.28 7.64
N LEU A 155 22.70 -31.84 7.52
CA LEU A 155 23.30 -32.75 8.49
C LEU A 155 24.54 -32.12 9.11
N GLU A 156 24.48 -31.80 10.40
CA GLU A 156 25.62 -31.27 11.14
C GLU A 156 26.61 -32.37 11.54
N VAL A 157 27.90 -32.12 11.32
CA VAL A 157 29.02 -32.95 11.77
C VAL A 157 29.55 -32.42 13.12
N ASN A 158 29.00 -32.90 14.23
CA ASN A 158 29.32 -32.40 15.57
C ASN A 158 30.61 -33.05 16.13
N ASN A 159 31.75 -32.75 15.52
CA ASN A 159 33.08 -33.16 15.99
C ASN A 159 33.94 -31.92 16.29
N TYR A 160 33.94 -31.46 17.53
CA TYR A 160 34.55 -30.18 17.91
C TYR A 160 35.61 -30.34 19.01
N PRO A 161 36.77 -29.66 18.93
CA PRO A 161 37.85 -29.78 19.93
C PRO A 161 37.45 -29.45 21.37
N THR A 162 36.34 -28.74 21.56
CA THR A 162 35.78 -28.36 22.86
C THR A 162 34.89 -29.44 23.47
N ASP A 163 34.48 -30.42 22.68
CA ASP A 163 33.56 -31.47 23.12
C ASP A 163 34.32 -32.62 23.81
N PRO A 164 33.73 -33.25 24.83
CA PRO A 164 34.38 -34.33 25.57
C PRO A 164 34.58 -35.62 24.74
N ASP A 165 33.89 -35.75 23.62
CA ASP A 165 33.95 -36.88 22.68
C ASP A 165 34.67 -36.52 21.36
N TYR A 166 35.46 -35.43 21.34
CA TYR A 166 36.21 -35.01 20.16
C TYR A 166 37.12 -36.12 19.61
N ASP A 167 36.96 -36.42 18.32
CA ASP A 167 37.87 -37.28 17.57
C ASP A 167 38.87 -36.42 16.80
N PRO A 168 40.15 -36.37 17.20
CA PRO A 168 41.20 -35.66 16.46
C PRO A 168 41.67 -36.42 15.20
N THR A 169 41.20 -37.66 15.00
CA THR A 169 41.49 -38.48 13.82
C THR A 169 40.41 -38.30 12.76
N SER A 170 40.55 -38.98 11.61
CA SER A 170 39.49 -39.03 10.60
C SER A 170 38.40 -40.06 10.90
N GLY A 171 38.48 -40.79 12.02
CA GLY A 171 37.60 -41.93 12.33
C GLY A 171 36.12 -41.59 12.29
N PHE A 172 35.73 -40.49 12.95
CA PHE A 172 34.36 -39.99 12.98
C PHE A 172 33.82 -39.73 11.56
N VAL A 173 34.57 -38.93 10.78
CA VAL A 173 34.17 -38.52 9.43
C VAL A 173 34.16 -39.71 8.47
N THR A 174 35.17 -40.60 8.53
CA THR A 174 35.22 -41.82 7.71
C THR A 174 34.04 -42.75 8.01
N ALA A 175 33.72 -42.97 9.29
CA ALA A 175 32.59 -43.81 9.68
C ALA A 175 31.24 -43.19 9.27
N MET A 176 31.13 -41.86 9.30
CA MET A 176 29.95 -41.13 8.83
C MET A 176 29.79 -41.24 7.30
N ALA A 177 30.85 -41.00 6.53
CA ALA A 177 30.86 -41.12 5.08
C ALA A 177 30.39 -42.51 4.60
N GLN A 178 30.95 -43.58 5.17
CA GLN A 178 30.54 -44.95 4.88
C GLN A 178 29.06 -45.19 5.18
N GLN A 179 28.54 -44.62 6.28
CA GLN A 179 27.13 -44.78 6.65
C GLN A 179 26.18 -43.95 5.79
N ILE A 180 26.60 -42.79 5.29
CA ILE A 180 25.85 -42.01 4.29
C ILE A 180 25.75 -42.82 3.00
N GLU A 181 26.87 -43.33 2.49
CA GLU A 181 26.90 -44.16 1.28
C GLU A 181 26.00 -45.39 1.42
N GLN A 182 26.12 -46.12 2.53
CA GLN A 182 25.28 -47.30 2.82
C GLN A 182 23.78 -46.99 2.92
N SER A 183 23.42 -45.76 3.28
CA SER A 183 22.00 -45.36 3.35
C SER A 183 21.37 -45.21 1.95
N GLY A 184 22.21 -45.00 0.93
CA GLY A 184 21.80 -44.69 -0.44
C GLY A 184 20.94 -43.42 -0.54
N PHE A 185 21.05 -42.50 0.41
CA PHE A 185 20.42 -41.18 0.33
C PHE A 185 21.05 -40.38 -0.83
N PRO A 186 20.26 -39.68 -1.67
CA PRO A 186 20.82 -38.95 -2.81
C PRO A 186 21.78 -37.85 -2.34
N PRO A 187 23.05 -37.82 -2.81
CA PRO A 187 23.98 -36.76 -2.46
C PRO A 187 23.47 -35.36 -2.83
N SER A 188 22.73 -35.23 -3.95
CA SER A 188 22.12 -33.97 -4.41
C SER A 188 21.03 -33.40 -3.50
N ASP A 189 20.53 -34.18 -2.54
CA ASP A 189 19.52 -33.75 -1.57
C ASP A 189 20.14 -33.55 -0.16
N LEU A 190 21.47 -33.59 -0.06
CA LEU A 190 22.23 -33.54 1.20
C LEU A 190 23.07 -32.26 1.29
N ILE A 191 22.88 -31.55 2.39
CA ILE A 191 23.77 -30.48 2.86
C ILE A 191 24.56 -31.03 4.05
N LEU A 192 25.89 -30.92 4.03
CA LEU A 192 26.74 -31.16 5.20
C LEU A 192 27.19 -29.84 5.81
N GLN A 193 27.00 -29.68 7.12
CA GLN A 193 27.36 -28.45 7.83
C GLN A 193 28.23 -28.69 9.06
N SER A 194 29.05 -27.71 9.43
CA SER A 194 29.94 -27.79 10.60
C SER A 194 30.42 -26.40 11.05
N PHE A 195 30.62 -26.21 12.36
CA PHE A 195 31.35 -25.03 12.89
C PHE A 195 32.85 -25.09 12.65
N LEU A 196 33.37 -26.26 12.28
CA LEU A 196 34.78 -26.50 11.95
C LEU A 196 34.88 -26.95 10.47
N PRO A 197 35.35 -26.09 9.55
CA PRO A 197 35.44 -26.42 8.11
C PRO A 197 36.22 -27.71 7.82
N GLY A 198 37.25 -28.00 8.64
CA GLY A 198 38.07 -29.21 8.50
C GLY A 198 37.30 -30.53 8.66
N ASN A 199 36.12 -30.52 9.29
CA ASN A 199 35.25 -31.71 9.33
C ASN A 199 34.65 -32.05 7.96
N LEU A 200 34.55 -31.06 7.05
CA LEU A 200 33.91 -31.22 5.74
C LEU A 200 34.90 -31.58 4.63
N THR A 201 36.19 -31.22 4.81
CA THR A 201 37.25 -31.47 3.82
C THR A 201 37.37 -32.94 3.37
N PRO A 202 37.26 -33.96 4.24
CA PRO A 202 37.37 -35.34 3.77
C PRO A 202 36.21 -35.77 2.86
N PHE A 203 35.02 -35.19 3.02
CA PHE A 203 33.89 -35.45 2.13
C PHE A 203 34.12 -34.79 0.76
N GLN A 204 34.57 -33.54 0.72
CA GLN A 204 34.91 -32.84 -0.54
C GLN A 204 36.01 -33.54 -1.36
N ALA A 205 36.85 -34.35 -0.72
CA ALA A 205 37.91 -35.10 -1.38
C ALA A 205 37.43 -36.44 -2.00
N ASP A 206 36.19 -36.84 -1.75
CA ASP A 206 35.61 -38.11 -2.21
C ASP A 206 34.52 -37.85 -3.27
N ALA A 207 34.73 -38.43 -4.46
CA ALA A 207 33.86 -38.26 -5.62
C ALA A 207 32.40 -38.69 -5.38
N TYR A 208 32.13 -39.56 -4.40
CA TYR A 208 30.76 -39.89 -4.03
C TYR A 208 29.97 -38.65 -3.56
N PHE A 209 30.66 -37.68 -2.97
CA PHE A 209 30.09 -36.47 -2.38
C PHE A 209 30.22 -35.24 -3.29
N ASP A 210 30.56 -35.40 -4.57
CA ASP A 210 30.67 -34.29 -5.54
C ASP A 210 29.35 -33.50 -5.71
N ALA A 211 28.22 -34.16 -5.50
CA ALA A 211 26.90 -33.55 -5.58
C ALA A 211 26.33 -33.13 -4.21
N VAL A 212 27.08 -33.32 -3.12
CA VAL A 212 26.72 -32.79 -1.80
C VAL A 212 27.04 -31.31 -1.74
N GLU A 213 26.17 -30.56 -1.08
CA GLU A 213 26.42 -29.16 -0.79
C GLU A 213 27.00 -28.98 0.62
N TYR A 214 27.84 -27.95 0.80
CA TYR A 214 28.56 -27.72 2.05
C TYR A 214 28.21 -26.38 2.67
N SER A 215 28.08 -26.35 4.01
CA SER A 215 27.74 -25.14 4.76
C SER A 215 28.68 -24.87 5.93
N TYR A 216 29.17 -23.64 6.04
CA TYR A 216 29.92 -23.19 7.22
C TYR A 216 28.98 -22.63 8.30
N LEU A 217 28.91 -23.29 9.45
CA LEU A 217 28.24 -22.75 10.64
C LEU A 217 29.14 -21.73 11.33
N SER A 218 28.59 -20.56 11.69
CA SER A 218 29.35 -19.53 12.41
C SER A 218 28.60 -18.98 13.61
N PHE A 219 29.35 -18.66 14.67
CA PHE A 219 28.82 -17.98 15.84
C PHE A 219 28.67 -16.50 15.57
N GLN A 220 27.83 -15.83 16.35
CA GLN A 220 27.62 -14.39 16.19
C GLN A 220 28.93 -13.59 16.25
N SER A 221 29.90 -14.03 17.07
CA SER A 221 31.23 -13.42 17.18
C SER A 221 32.13 -13.60 15.96
N THR A 222 31.85 -14.59 15.10
CA THR A 222 32.64 -14.92 13.90
C THR A 222 31.89 -14.67 12.59
N ASN A 223 30.63 -14.25 12.63
CA ASN A 223 29.83 -13.92 11.44
C ASN A 223 30.58 -13.00 10.46
N GLY A 224 31.31 -12.00 10.95
CA GLY A 224 32.01 -11.02 10.10
C GLY A 224 33.14 -11.58 9.22
N VAL A 225 33.56 -12.84 9.42
CA VAL A 225 34.55 -13.52 8.56
C VAL A 225 33.98 -14.77 7.89
N ALA A 226 32.69 -15.07 8.09
CA ALA A 226 32.09 -16.34 7.67
C ALA A 226 32.08 -16.52 6.14
N ALA A 227 31.70 -15.47 5.40
CA ALA A 227 31.69 -15.51 3.94
C ALA A 227 33.09 -15.76 3.35
N ALA A 228 34.13 -15.13 3.91
CA ALA A 228 35.51 -15.35 3.47
C ALA A 228 36.00 -16.78 3.75
N ILE A 229 35.64 -17.36 4.90
CA ILE A 229 36.02 -18.73 5.26
C ILE A 229 35.32 -19.75 4.34
N ALA A 230 34.01 -19.59 4.10
CA ALA A 230 33.25 -20.49 3.24
C ALA A 230 33.73 -20.46 1.79
N ASP A 231 33.96 -19.27 1.24
CA ASP A 231 34.51 -19.06 -0.10
C ASP A 231 35.90 -19.70 -0.26
N ALA A 232 36.80 -19.46 0.71
CA ALA A 232 38.13 -20.09 0.71
C ALA A 232 38.09 -21.62 0.85
N SER A 233 37.00 -22.17 1.41
CA SER A 233 36.81 -23.61 1.59
C SER A 233 36.03 -24.27 0.44
N GLY A 234 35.58 -23.49 -0.55
CA GLY A 234 34.76 -24.00 -1.66
C GLY A 234 33.40 -24.53 -1.21
N PHE A 235 32.76 -23.87 -0.26
CA PHE A 235 31.41 -24.22 0.21
C PHE A 235 30.33 -23.47 -0.57
N ASP A 236 29.09 -23.96 -0.49
CA ASP A 236 27.94 -23.39 -1.18
C ASP A 236 27.13 -22.45 -0.28
N TYR A 237 27.19 -22.67 1.04
CA TYR A 237 26.40 -21.94 2.04
C TYR A 237 27.24 -21.38 3.19
N ILE A 238 26.76 -20.29 3.77
CA ILE A 238 27.02 -19.94 5.16
C ILE A 238 25.74 -20.09 5.99
N SER A 239 25.86 -20.68 7.17
CA SER A 239 24.79 -20.76 8.17
C SER A 239 25.20 -19.97 9.42
N PRO A 240 25.03 -18.64 9.42
CA PRO A 240 25.43 -17.79 10.56
C PRO A 240 24.41 -17.75 11.69
N GLN A 241 24.89 -17.66 12.93
CA GLN A 241 24.02 -17.42 14.08
C GLN A 241 23.38 -16.04 13.98
N TRP A 242 22.06 -15.97 14.11
CA TRP A 242 21.27 -14.74 14.13
C TRP A 242 21.59 -13.90 15.39
N PRO A 243 21.65 -12.55 15.30
CA PRO A 243 21.40 -11.69 14.14
C PRO A 243 22.55 -11.58 13.14
N VAL A 244 22.17 -11.39 11.87
CA VAL A 244 23.07 -11.06 10.75
C VAL A 244 22.74 -9.71 10.14
N SER A 245 23.74 -9.09 9.52
CA SER A 245 23.60 -7.81 8.81
C SER A 245 23.30 -8.01 7.32
N ARG A 246 22.70 -7.01 6.66
CA ARG A 246 22.46 -7.04 5.20
C ARG A 246 23.77 -7.00 4.43
N GLU A 247 24.79 -6.37 5.00
CA GLU A 247 26.15 -6.29 4.45
C GLU A 247 26.78 -7.68 4.35
N LEU A 248 26.66 -8.52 5.39
CA LEU A 248 27.16 -9.90 5.36
C LEU A 248 26.44 -10.73 4.29
N ILE A 249 25.12 -10.59 4.17
CA ILE A 249 24.33 -11.30 3.15
C ILE A 249 24.79 -10.90 1.75
N THR A 250 24.95 -9.58 1.52
CA THR A 250 25.41 -9.05 0.23
C THR A 250 26.83 -9.54 -0.09
N GLU A 251 27.73 -9.59 0.89
CA GLU A 251 29.09 -10.11 0.72
C GLU A 251 29.10 -11.60 0.34
N ALA A 252 28.29 -12.41 1.03
CA ALA A 252 28.16 -13.83 0.75
C ALA A 252 27.60 -14.08 -0.66
N HIS A 253 26.52 -13.39 -1.04
CA HIS A 253 25.94 -13.48 -2.38
C HIS A 253 26.92 -13.05 -3.47
N ALA A 254 27.74 -12.02 -3.23
CA ALA A 254 28.78 -11.59 -4.18
C ALA A 254 29.87 -12.65 -4.42
N LYS A 255 30.01 -13.62 -3.51
CA LYS A 255 30.90 -14.78 -3.60
C LYS A 255 30.19 -16.04 -4.14
N GLY A 256 28.92 -15.93 -4.51
CA GLY A 256 28.10 -17.07 -4.95
C GLY A 256 27.58 -17.96 -3.82
N LEU A 257 27.75 -17.56 -2.56
CA LEU A 257 27.30 -18.31 -1.39
C LEU A 257 25.83 -18.00 -1.07
N GLN A 258 25.07 -19.01 -0.65
CA GLN A 258 23.74 -18.82 -0.06
C GLN A 258 23.81 -18.65 1.46
N VAL A 259 22.82 -17.97 2.07
CA VAL A 259 22.82 -17.58 3.48
C VAL A 259 21.61 -18.17 4.22
N VAL A 260 21.89 -19.02 5.21
CA VAL A 260 20.90 -19.81 5.96
C VAL A 260 21.03 -19.58 7.47
N PRO A 261 20.59 -18.43 8.01
CA PRO A 261 20.78 -18.13 9.41
C PRO A 261 20.00 -19.06 10.35
N PHE A 262 20.51 -19.24 11.58
CA PHE A 262 19.90 -20.01 12.66
C PHE A 262 19.98 -19.24 14.00
N THR A 263 19.11 -19.41 14.99
CA THR A 263 17.86 -20.18 14.99
C THR A 263 16.69 -19.24 15.20
N PHE A 264 15.61 -19.47 14.46
CA PHE A 264 14.40 -18.66 14.55
C PHE A 264 13.29 -19.31 15.37
N ASP A 265 12.81 -18.59 16.39
CA ASP A 265 11.64 -18.94 17.20
C ASP A 265 10.45 -18.01 16.96
N GLU A 266 10.72 -16.78 16.51
CA GLU A 266 9.74 -15.70 16.47
C GLU A 266 9.53 -15.13 15.05
N ARG A 267 8.31 -14.65 14.79
CA ARG A 267 7.93 -14.09 13.49
C ARG A 267 8.70 -12.82 13.11
N ALA A 268 9.05 -11.98 14.09
CA ALA A 268 9.69 -10.70 13.80
C ALA A 268 11.14 -10.86 13.31
N PRO A 269 12.01 -11.64 13.97
CA PRO A 269 13.31 -12.04 13.43
C PRO A 269 13.24 -12.69 12.05
N VAL A 270 12.30 -13.61 11.83
CA VAL A 270 12.09 -14.25 10.52
C VAL A 270 11.85 -13.22 9.43
N ARG A 271 10.88 -12.31 9.64
CA ARG A 271 10.58 -11.27 8.65
C ARG A 271 11.78 -10.37 8.36
N LYS A 272 12.58 -10.06 9.39
CA LYS A 272 13.79 -9.24 9.23
C LYS A 272 14.85 -9.97 8.40
N ALA A 273 15.10 -11.25 8.66
CA ALA A 273 16.02 -12.06 7.89
C ALA A 273 15.59 -12.18 6.41
N THR A 274 14.29 -12.44 6.16
CA THR A 274 13.72 -12.47 4.81
C THR A 274 13.89 -11.14 4.08
N ARG A 275 13.57 -9.99 4.70
CA ARG A 275 13.79 -8.66 4.09
C ARG A 275 15.26 -8.36 3.81
N SER A 276 16.16 -8.96 4.59
CA SER A 276 17.60 -8.75 4.43
C SER A 276 18.20 -9.62 3.31
N GLY A 277 17.41 -10.51 2.72
CA GLY A 277 17.82 -11.36 1.59
C GLY A 277 18.31 -12.76 1.98
N ALA A 278 18.01 -13.28 3.17
CA ALA A 278 18.37 -14.66 3.51
C ALA A 278 17.67 -15.66 2.54
N ASP A 279 18.40 -16.69 2.11
CA ASP A 279 17.94 -17.67 1.10
C ASP A 279 17.12 -18.82 1.73
N ALA A 280 17.48 -19.22 2.95
CA ALA A 280 16.71 -20.15 3.76
C ALA A 280 16.81 -19.79 5.26
N LEU A 281 16.03 -20.45 6.11
CA LEU A 281 15.98 -20.20 7.56
C LEU A 281 15.96 -21.52 8.33
N ILE A 282 16.83 -21.67 9.34
CA ILE A 282 16.77 -22.79 10.30
C ILE A 282 15.91 -22.36 11.50
N ALA A 283 14.79 -23.05 11.72
CA ALA A 283 13.77 -22.63 12.68
C ALA A 283 13.27 -23.78 13.57
N ASN A 284 13.07 -23.49 14.86
CA ASN A 284 12.47 -24.43 15.83
C ASN A 284 10.98 -24.69 15.56
N ASP A 285 10.24 -23.66 15.11
CA ASP A 285 8.90 -23.82 14.54
C ASP A 285 8.92 -23.48 13.04
N PRO A 286 9.21 -24.48 12.18
CA PRO A 286 9.34 -24.24 10.75
C PRO A 286 8.02 -23.83 10.08
N ALA A 287 6.87 -24.18 10.67
CA ALA A 287 5.57 -23.78 10.14
C ALA A 287 5.28 -22.29 10.43
N VAL A 288 5.67 -21.79 11.59
CA VAL A 288 5.61 -20.36 11.90
C VAL A 288 6.59 -19.57 11.03
N ALA A 289 7.83 -20.05 10.89
CA ALA A 289 8.83 -19.40 10.05
C ALA A 289 8.38 -19.29 8.60
N ARG A 290 7.90 -20.39 7.99
CA ARG A 290 7.39 -20.36 6.60
C ARG A 290 6.23 -19.39 6.40
N ARG A 291 5.31 -19.31 7.36
CA ARG A 291 4.20 -18.33 7.30
C ARG A 291 4.69 -16.89 7.42
N ALA A 292 5.66 -16.64 8.30
CA ALA A 292 6.21 -15.31 8.51
C ALA A 292 7.06 -14.84 7.31
N ALA A 293 7.83 -15.72 6.70
CA ALA A 293 8.63 -15.45 5.50
C ALA A 293 7.75 -15.11 4.28
N LYS A 294 6.69 -15.90 4.05
CA LYS A 294 5.70 -15.63 2.99
C LYS A 294 4.95 -14.30 3.15
N ALA A 295 4.95 -13.72 4.36
CA ALA A 295 4.28 -12.47 4.66
C ALA A 295 5.19 -11.23 4.50
N VAL A 296 6.36 -11.37 3.87
CA VAL A 296 7.32 -10.26 3.66
C VAL A 296 7.15 -9.67 2.27
N GLU A 297 6.82 -8.39 2.22
CA GLU A 297 6.78 -7.58 1.00
C GLU A 297 8.17 -6.99 0.64
N PRO A 298 8.41 -6.66 -0.65
CA PRO A 298 9.63 -5.98 -1.09
C PRO A 298 9.77 -4.57 -0.51
N ASP A 299 11.01 -4.07 -0.46
CA ASP A 299 11.32 -2.70 -0.02
C ASP A 299 10.58 -1.68 -0.91
N PRO A 300 10.03 -0.58 -0.34
CA PRO A 300 9.41 0.47 -1.13
C PRO A 300 10.43 1.10 -2.08
N PRO A 301 10.04 1.40 -3.33
CA PRO A 301 10.91 2.17 -4.21
C PRO A 301 11.26 3.51 -3.53
N PRO A 302 12.52 3.97 -3.66
CA PRO A 302 12.96 5.18 -2.98
C PRO A 302 12.16 6.38 -3.47
N VAL A 303 11.63 7.16 -2.53
CA VAL A 303 10.88 8.38 -2.84
C VAL A 303 11.80 9.36 -3.57
N PRO A 304 11.48 9.83 -4.79
CA PRO A 304 12.33 10.73 -5.57
C PRO A 304 12.73 12.01 -4.83
N ARG A 305 13.90 12.58 -5.13
CA ARG A 305 14.32 13.87 -4.54
C ARG A 305 13.34 14.99 -4.91
N ALA A 306 13.17 15.96 -3.99
CA ALA A 306 12.28 17.09 -4.20
C ALA A 306 12.75 17.94 -5.40
N PRO A 307 11.82 18.49 -6.21
CA PRO A 307 12.19 19.38 -7.31
C PRO A 307 12.84 20.68 -6.79
N SER A 308 13.78 21.20 -7.58
CA SER A 308 14.41 22.50 -7.30
C SER A 308 13.43 23.65 -7.53
N LYS A 309 13.70 24.84 -6.96
CA LYS A 309 12.88 26.04 -7.21
C LYS A 309 12.79 26.37 -8.71
N ARG A 310 13.90 26.23 -9.45
CA ARG A 310 13.94 26.41 -10.91
C ARG A 310 13.05 25.38 -11.62
N ALA A 311 13.08 24.13 -11.15
CA ALA A 311 12.24 23.08 -11.69
C ALA A 311 10.73 23.34 -11.45
N CYS A 312 10.37 24.01 -10.36
CA CYS A 312 8.98 24.41 -10.08
C CYS A 312 8.54 25.66 -10.84
N ALA A 313 9.43 26.63 -11.03
CA ALA A 313 9.10 27.85 -11.76
C ALA A 313 8.60 27.57 -13.19
N GLY A 314 9.14 26.54 -13.87
CA GLY A 314 8.71 26.12 -15.21
C GLY A 314 7.46 25.26 -15.27
N LEU A 315 6.74 25.05 -14.15
CA LEU A 315 5.48 24.29 -14.08
C LEU A 315 4.30 25.12 -13.56
N ARG A 316 4.50 26.43 -13.41
CA ARG A 316 3.42 27.35 -13.04
C ARG A 316 2.48 27.51 -14.22
N ALA A 317 1.17 27.54 -13.95
CA ALA A 317 0.21 27.96 -14.95
C ALA A 317 0.49 29.40 -15.42
N ASP A 318 0.02 29.73 -16.61
CA ASP A 318 0.13 31.07 -17.17
C ASP A 318 -0.69 32.08 -16.34
N ASN A 319 -1.90 31.68 -15.92
CA ASN A 319 -2.72 32.41 -14.97
C ASN A 319 -2.50 31.95 -13.52
N LEU A 320 -1.80 32.75 -12.70
CA LEU A 320 -1.56 32.48 -11.28
C LEU A 320 -1.89 33.68 -10.37
N ALA A 321 -2.29 33.40 -9.14
CA ALA A 321 -2.48 34.42 -8.10
C ALA A 321 -1.66 34.11 -6.84
N ARG A 322 -1.38 35.16 -6.07
CA ARG A 322 -0.82 34.99 -4.72
C ARG A 322 -1.84 34.27 -3.85
N PRO A 323 -1.39 33.43 -2.90
CA PRO A 323 -2.31 32.79 -1.98
C PRO A 323 -3.04 33.83 -1.15
N VAL A 324 -4.32 33.58 -0.87
CA VAL A 324 -5.10 34.32 0.11
C VAL A 324 -4.69 33.81 1.49
N VAL A 325 -4.14 34.67 2.34
CA VAL A 325 -3.53 34.28 3.60
C VAL A 325 -4.26 34.92 4.78
N ASN A 326 -4.82 34.09 5.65
CA ASN A 326 -5.52 34.51 6.87
C ASN A 326 -5.03 33.72 8.11
N LEU A 327 -3.94 34.18 8.72
CA LEU A 327 -3.22 33.44 9.77
C LEU A 327 -3.42 34.04 11.16
N HIS A 328 -4.02 33.25 12.05
CA HIS A 328 -4.21 33.56 13.45
C HIS A 328 -3.70 32.38 14.30
N PRO A 329 -2.41 32.36 14.68
CA PRO A 329 -1.78 31.19 15.29
C PRO A 329 -2.26 30.99 16.74
N ALA A 330 -3.43 30.38 16.89
CA ALA A 330 -3.98 29.95 18.17
C ALA A 330 -3.42 28.56 18.57
N LYS A 331 -3.29 28.32 19.87
CA LYS A 331 -2.78 27.05 20.40
C LYS A 331 -3.78 25.93 20.07
N GLY A 332 -3.36 24.98 19.23
CA GLY A 332 -4.17 23.82 18.84
C GLY A 332 -5.04 24.00 17.59
N ALA A 333 -5.03 25.19 16.97
CA ALA A 333 -5.67 25.43 15.68
C ALA A 333 -4.90 24.72 14.55
N PRO A 334 -5.52 23.81 13.77
CA PRO A 334 -4.88 23.27 12.58
C PRO A 334 -4.79 24.36 11.50
N ARG A 335 -3.73 24.31 10.69
CA ARG A 335 -3.59 25.16 9.51
C ARG A 335 -4.06 24.41 8.28
N VAL A 336 -4.95 25.01 7.51
CA VAL A 336 -5.47 24.45 6.26
C VAL A 336 -4.89 25.21 5.07
N PHE A 337 -4.61 24.45 4.02
CA PHE A 337 -4.20 24.91 2.71
C PHE A 337 -5.18 24.33 1.70
N ALA A 338 -6.12 25.11 1.19
CA ALA A 338 -6.95 24.68 0.09
C ALA A 338 -6.26 25.10 -1.22
N LEU A 339 -5.68 24.13 -1.92
CA LEU A 339 -4.96 24.35 -3.16
C LEU A 339 -5.93 24.25 -4.34
N GLN A 340 -5.86 25.22 -5.24
CA GLN A 340 -6.61 25.22 -6.48
C GLN A 340 -5.68 24.73 -7.60
N TYR A 341 -5.82 23.46 -7.95
CA TYR A 341 -5.03 22.79 -8.99
C TYR A 341 -5.75 22.87 -10.34
N LYS A 342 -5.08 23.37 -11.38
CA LYS A 342 -5.61 23.30 -12.76
C LYS A 342 -5.41 21.89 -13.32
N GLN A 343 -6.51 21.24 -13.71
CA GLN A 343 -6.45 19.98 -14.45
C GLN A 343 -5.81 20.23 -15.81
N ASP A 344 -4.66 19.59 -16.07
CA ASP A 344 -3.87 19.81 -17.28
C ASP A 344 -3.06 18.55 -17.60
N LEU A 345 -3.43 17.88 -18.69
CA LEU A 345 -2.85 16.61 -19.08
C LEU A 345 -1.36 16.66 -19.44
N THR A 346 -0.80 17.83 -19.71
CA THR A 346 0.65 17.99 -19.88
C THR A 346 1.41 17.61 -18.61
N ASN A 347 0.75 17.62 -17.45
CA ASN A 347 1.34 17.23 -16.18
C ASN A 347 1.32 15.71 -15.93
N VAL A 348 0.61 14.88 -16.70
CA VAL A 348 0.53 13.41 -16.52
C VAL A 348 1.23 12.62 -17.62
N VAL A 349 2.21 13.19 -18.30
CA VAL A 349 3.03 12.42 -19.26
C VAL A 349 3.73 11.21 -18.62
N SER A 350 4.07 11.30 -17.32
CA SER A 350 4.63 10.20 -16.53
C SER A 350 4.26 10.34 -15.05
N TYR A 351 4.43 9.27 -14.27
CA TYR A 351 4.32 9.35 -12.80
C TYR A 351 5.18 10.45 -12.20
N ARG A 352 6.37 10.67 -12.77
CA ARG A 352 7.29 11.72 -12.33
C ARG A 352 6.78 13.12 -12.61
N SER A 353 6.12 13.37 -13.75
CA SER A 353 5.62 14.71 -14.08
C SER A 353 4.48 15.10 -13.17
N PHE A 354 3.53 14.19 -12.92
CA PHE A 354 2.38 14.48 -12.07
C PHE A 354 2.83 14.74 -10.63
N ARG A 355 3.64 13.83 -10.09
CA ARG A 355 4.28 14.03 -8.78
C ARG A 355 4.99 15.37 -8.69
N ARG A 356 5.78 15.73 -9.71
CA ARG A 356 6.55 16.98 -9.72
C ARG A 356 5.63 18.20 -9.70
N LYS A 357 4.54 18.20 -10.47
CA LYS A 357 3.56 19.29 -10.49
C LYS A 357 2.93 19.48 -9.09
N ILE A 358 2.39 18.41 -8.51
CA ILE A 358 1.78 18.46 -7.17
C ILE A 358 2.81 18.86 -6.09
N GLU A 359 4.01 18.27 -6.11
CA GLU A 359 5.07 18.62 -5.16
C GLU A 359 5.52 20.08 -5.31
N CYS A 360 5.53 20.63 -6.53
CA CYS A 360 5.84 22.04 -6.76
C CYS A 360 4.76 22.98 -6.21
N MET A 361 3.48 22.65 -6.35
CA MET A 361 2.40 23.44 -5.71
C MET A 361 2.52 23.41 -4.18
N ILE A 362 2.79 22.25 -3.58
CA ILE A 362 3.04 22.15 -2.13
C ILE A 362 4.25 23.02 -1.74
N ARG A 363 5.32 23.02 -2.53
CA ARG A 363 6.51 23.82 -2.24
C ARG A 363 6.32 25.31 -2.41
N ASP A 364 5.47 25.74 -3.33
CA ASP A 364 5.21 27.15 -3.61
C ASP A 364 4.14 27.73 -2.65
N TYR A 365 3.09 26.97 -2.34
CA TYR A 365 1.94 27.48 -1.57
C TYR A 365 1.84 26.94 -0.13
N VAL A 366 2.41 25.78 0.18
CA VAL A 366 2.27 25.14 1.51
C VAL A 366 3.53 25.34 2.35
N VAL A 367 4.68 24.88 1.86
CA VAL A 367 5.95 24.86 2.60
C VAL A 367 6.33 26.22 3.22
N PRO A 368 6.19 27.37 2.51
CA PRO A 368 6.52 28.67 3.08
C PRO A 368 5.63 29.09 4.25
N HIS A 369 4.46 28.46 4.38
CA HIS A 369 3.40 28.82 5.32
C HIS A 369 3.07 27.70 6.31
N LEU A 370 3.92 26.68 6.46
CA LEU A 370 3.73 25.61 7.44
C LEU A 370 3.65 26.15 8.88
N ALA A 371 2.78 25.56 9.69
CA ALA A 371 2.53 25.94 11.07
C ALA A 371 3.50 25.30 12.09
N GLY A 372 4.69 24.87 11.65
CA GLY A 372 5.67 24.17 12.50
C GLY A 372 5.11 22.86 13.05
N LYS A 373 5.06 22.71 14.38
CA LYS A 373 4.56 21.50 15.06
C LYS A 373 3.03 21.39 15.13
N ARG A 374 2.29 22.41 14.71
CA ARG A 374 0.81 22.32 14.63
C ARG A 374 0.42 21.52 13.40
N PRO A 375 -0.72 20.80 13.42
CA PRO A 375 -1.18 20.07 12.25
C PRO A 375 -1.41 20.98 11.04
N ASN A 376 -0.98 20.50 9.88
CA ASN A 376 -1.13 21.16 8.58
C ASN A 376 -1.95 20.24 7.68
N VAL A 377 -3.04 20.73 7.10
CA VAL A 377 -3.95 19.95 6.24
C VAL A 377 -3.99 20.61 4.86
N VAL A 378 -3.52 19.89 3.85
CA VAL A 378 -3.52 20.32 2.45
C VAL A 378 -4.70 19.66 1.77
N ALA A 379 -5.67 20.43 1.31
CA ALA A 379 -6.82 19.95 0.57
C ALA A 379 -6.68 20.32 -0.90
N LEU A 380 -6.71 19.31 -1.77
CA LEU A 380 -6.72 19.45 -3.22
C LEU A 380 -8.09 19.06 -3.77
N ASN A 381 -8.40 19.62 -4.94
CA ASN A 381 -9.64 19.46 -5.69
C ASN A 381 -10.19 18.02 -5.67
N GLU A 382 -11.51 17.86 -5.80
CA GLU A 382 -12.09 16.57 -6.19
C GLU A 382 -11.44 16.04 -7.47
N ASP A 383 -11.35 14.72 -7.63
CA ASP A 383 -10.87 14.03 -8.83
C ASP A 383 -9.52 14.54 -9.35
N VAL A 384 -8.69 15.08 -8.45
CA VAL A 384 -7.32 15.48 -8.73
C VAL A 384 -6.48 14.28 -9.21
N GLY A 385 -6.88 13.04 -8.89
CA GLY A 385 -6.28 11.81 -9.39
C GLY A 385 -6.77 11.39 -10.78
N LEU A 386 -7.90 11.90 -11.28
CA LEU A 386 -8.61 11.35 -12.44
C LEU A 386 -7.74 11.33 -13.70
N MET A 387 -7.06 12.44 -13.97
CA MET A 387 -6.16 12.58 -15.12
C MET A 387 -4.97 11.61 -15.09
N THR A 388 -4.64 11.01 -13.95
CA THR A 388 -3.55 10.03 -13.87
C THR A 388 -3.84 8.72 -14.61
N LEU A 389 -5.09 8.43 -14.96
CA LEU A 389 -5.43 7.29 -15.83
C LEU A 389 -4.76 7.41 -17.21
N ALA A 390 -4.62 8.64 -17.69
CA ALA A 390 -3.91 8.96 -18.91
C ALA A 390 -2.40 9.11 -18.69
N THR A 391 -1.81 8.41 -17.71
CA THR A 391 -0.35 8.43 -17.50
C THR A 391 0.36 7.52 -18.50
N GLY A 392 1.56 7.93 -18.93
CA GLY A 392 2.47 7.03 -19.60
C GLY A 392 2.10 6.69 -21.05
N SER A 393 2.55 5.53 -21.52
CA SER A 393 2.35 5.02 -22.87
C SER A 393 0.89 4.72 -23.16
N ARG A 394 0.16 4.09 -22.22
CA ARG A 394 -1.28 3.80 -22.36
C ARG A 394 -2.13 5.06 -22.53
N GLY A 395 -1.80 6.13 -21.81
CA GLY A 395 -2.52 7.40 -21.92
C GLY A 395 -2.07 8.32 -23.05
N ALA A 396 -1.10 7.92 -23.88
CA ALA A 396 -0.47 8.84 -24.83
C ALA A 396 -1.45 9.41 -25.86
N GLU A 397 -2.25 8.53 -26.47
CA GLU A 397 -3.25 8.91 -27.48
C GLU A 397 -4.37 9.75 -26.84
N THR A 398 -4.84 9.38 -25.64
CA THR A 398 -5.81 10.18 -24.88
C THR A 398 -5.34 11.61 -24.61
N ARG A 399 -4.05 11.78 -24.26
CA ARG A 399 -3.47 13.12 -24.05
C ARG A 399 -3.38 13.92 -25.35
N GLU A 400 -3.15 13.26 -26.49
CA GLU A 400 -3.15 13.92 -27.80
C GLU A 400 -4.56 14.38 -28.18
N ILE A 401 -5.58 13.52 -27.99
CA ILE A 401 -6.99 13.86 -28.24
C ILE A 401 -7.42 15.09 -27.42
N PHE A 402 -7.01 15.17 -26.16
CA PHE A 402 -7.39 16.29 -25.28
C PHE A 402 -6.55 17.56 -25.47
N SER A 403 -5.50 17.51 -26.30
CA SER A 403 -4.66 18.68 -26.56
C SER A 403 -5.31 19.71 -27.50
N ASP A 404 -6.36 19.31 -28.23
CA ASP A 404 -7.15 20.16 -29.12
C ASP A 404 -8.65 19.90 -28.92
N PRO A 405 -9.26 20.45 -27.84
CA PRO A 405 -10.64 20.13 -27.48
C PRO A 405 -11.68 20.68 -28.47
N GLY A 406 -11.32 21.60 -29.36
CA GLY A 406 -12.17 22.10 -30.45
C GLY A 406 -12.26 21.16 -31.66
N ASN A 407 -11.45 20.09 -31.69
CA ASN A 407 -11.30 19.21 -32.84
C ASN A 407 -11.16 17.73 -32.42
N ILE A 408 -11.97 17.30 -31.46
CA ILE A 408 -12.02 15.90 -31.05
C ILE A 408 -12.69 15.08 -32.18
N PRO A 409 -12.02 14.08 -32.77
CA PRO A 409 -12.53 13.37 -33.93
C PRO A 409 -13.92 12.77 -33.70
N GLY A 410 -14.87 13.10 -34.57
CA GLY A 410 -16.22 12.55 -34.52
C GLY A 410 -17.14 13.20 -33.48
N CYS A 411 -16.67 14.24 -32.76
CA CYS A 411 -17.48 15.04 -31.85
C CYS A 411 -17.91 16.39 -32.45
N GLU A 412 -17.65 16.65 -33.73
CA GLU A 412 -18.00 17.93 -34.35
C GLU A 412 -19.52 18.17 -34.34
N GLY A 413 -19.97 19.17 -33.58
CA GLY A 413 -21.39 19.49 -33.42
C GLY A 413 -22.17 18.52 -32.53
N ILE A 414 -21.50 17.58 -31.86
CA ILE A 414 -22.11 16.69 -30.87
C ILE A 414 -22.04 17.35 -29.48
N PRO A 415 -23.14 17.40 -28.70
CA PRO A 415 -23.10 17.92 -27.34
C PRO A 415 -22.14 17.14 -26.42
N SER A 416 -21.55 17.85 -25.45
CA SER A 416 -20.77 17.25 -24.36
C SER A 416 -21.61 16.20 -23.58
N PRO A 417 -21.00 15.10 -23.08
CA PRO A 417 -19.56 14.82 -23.00
C PRO A 417 -19.05 13.81 -24.06
N CYS A 418 -19.16 14.15 -25.35
CA CYS A 418 -18.67 13.31 -26.45
C CYS A 418 -17.14 13.08 -26.37
N GLY A 419 -16.37 14.12 -26.08
CA GLY A 419 -14.92 14.06 -26.03
C GLY A 419 -14.41 13.14 -24.92
N VAL A 420 -15.05 13.18 -23.76
CA VAL A 420 -14.78 12.22 -22.66
C VAL A 420 -15.04 10.79 -23.11
N ALA A 421 -16.16 10.53 -23.80
CA ALA A 421 -16.48 9.18 -24.30
C ALA A 421 -15.43 8.66 -25.29
N VAL A 422 -14.96 9.51 -26.21
CA VAL A 422 -13.88 9.17 -27.16
C VAL A 422 -12.60 8.80 -26.41
N ALA A 423 -12.20 9.59 -25.41
CA ALA A 423 -10.99 9.30 -24.66
C ALA A 423 -11.08 8.07 -23.77
N LEU A 424 -12.23 7.82 -23.14
CA LEU A 424 -12.45 6.57 -22.41
C LEU A 424 -12.33 5.38 -23.36
N GLY A 425 -12.93 5.44 -24.55
CA GLY A 425 -12.78 4.38 -25.55
C GLY A 425 -11.33 4.17 -26.02
N THR A 426 -10.54 5.24 -26.15
CA THR A 426 -9.10 5.14 -26.42
C THR A 426 -8.34 4.47 -25.27
N LEU A 427 -8.70 4.79 -24.02
CA LEU A 427 -8.11 4.14 -22.84
C LEU A 427 -8.51 2.66 -22.79
N ASP A 428 -9.78 2.32 -23.03
CA ASP A 428 -10.25 0.93 -23.05
C ASP A 428 -9.39 0.09 -24.00
N ALA A 429 -9.14 0.60 -25.22
CA ALA A 429 -8.26 -0.06 -26.18
C ALA A 429 -6.82 -0.25 -25.65
N ALA A 430 -6.27 0.73 -24.93
CA ALA A 430 -4.94 0.67 -24.34
C ALA A 430 -4.84 -0.28 -23.12
N TYR A 431 -5.97 -0.57 -22.46
CA TYR A 431 -6.09 -1.44 -21.29
C TYR A 431 -6.77 -2.79 -21.59
N ALA A 432 -7.03 -3.11 -22.86
CA ALA A 432 -7.83 -4.28 -23.27
C ALA A 432 -7.39 -5.63 -22.67
N SER A 433 -6.09 -5.85 -22.43
CA SER A 433 -5.60 -7.08 -21.76
C SER A 433 -6.10 -7.14 -20.31
N GLN A 434 -5.92 -6.05 -19.57
CA GLN A 434 -6.32 -5.95 -18.17
C GLN A 434 -7.84 -6.02 -18.04
N GLU A 435 -8.58 -5.40 -18.97
CA GLU A 435 -10.04 -5.50 -19.03
C GLU A 435 -10.52 -6.94 -19.20
N SER A 436 -9.93 -7.68 -20.15
CA SER A 436 -10.27 -9.10 -20.34
C SER A 436 -9.98 -9.91 -19.07
N ALA A 437 -8.82 -9.69 -18.45
CA ALA A 437 -8.44 -10.40 -17.23
C ALA A 437 -9.39 -10.10 -16.05
N TYR A 438 -9.84 -8.85 -15.90
CA TYR A 438 -10.80 -8.49 -14.85
C TYR A 438 -12.23 -8.92 -15.16
N ALA A 439 -12.65 -8.90 -16.42
CA ALA A 439 -13.95 -9.42 -16.85
C ALA A 439 -14.09 -10.91 -16.48
N ASP A 440 -13.03 -11.70 -16.72
CA ASP A 440 -12.99 -13.11 -16.32
C ASP A 440 -12.96 -13.29 -14.79
N ARG A 441 -12.32 -12.37 -14.06
CA ARG A 441 -12.15 -12.45 -12.61
C ARG A 441 -13.40 -12.09 -11.81
N PHE A 442 -14.22 -11.17 -12.31
CA PHE A 442 -15.35 -10.59 -11.58
C PHE A 442 -16.73 -10.95 -12.17
N ASP A 443 -16.78 -11.92 -13.08
CA ASP A 443 -17.99 -12.27 -13.84
C ASP A 443 -18.57 -11.05 -14.61
N GLY A 444 -17.67 -10.20 -15.12
CA GLY A 444 -17.96 -8.95 -15.82
C GLY A 444 -17.65 -7.68 -15.02
N VAL A 445 -17.44 -6.56 -15.74
CA VAL A 445 -17.23 -5.22 -15.17
C VAL A 445 -18.26 -4.25 -15.75
N PRO A 446 -18.95 -3.42 -14.95
CA PRO A 446 -20.06 -2.58 -15.44
C PRO A 446 -19.64 -1.49 -16.43
N GLY A 447 -20.20 -1.50 -17.63
CA GLY A 447 -20.22 -0.35 -18.55
C GLY A 447 -18.86 0.36 -18.72
N PHE A 448 -18.89 1.70 -18.62
CA PHE A 448 -17.70 2.56 -18.76
C PHE A 448 -16.74 2.51 -17.57
N SER A 449 -17.02 1.73 -16.52
CA SER A 449 -16.12 1.60 -15.37
C SER A 449 -14.88 0.72 -15.68
N GLN A 450 -14.86 0.06 -16.84
CA GLN A 450 -13.82 -0.89 -17.28
C GLN A 450 -12.42 -0.27 -17.28
N ALA A 451 -12.21 0.86 -17.95
CA ALA A 451 -10.93 1.57 -17.92
C ALA A 451 -10.45 1.90 -16.50
N PHE A 452 -11.36 2.21 -15.57
CA PHE A 452 -10.98 2.57 -14.20
C PHE A 452 -10.52 1.36 -13.39
N VAL A 453 -11.17 0.20 -13.56
CA VAL A 453 -10.74 -1.07 -12.95
C VAL A 453 -9.44 -1.53 -13.58
N ALA A 454 -9.34 -1.49 -14.91
CA ALA A 454 -8.16 -1.91 -15.65
C ALA A 454 -6.93 -1.02 -15.36
N GLY A 455 -7.16 0.28 -15.16
CA GLY A 455 -6.15 1.28 -14.78
C GLY A 455 -5.74 1.28 -13.30
N THR A 456 -6.12 0.26 -12.50
CA THR A 456 -5.86 0.22 -11.06
C THR A 456 -4.38 0.40 -10.70
N ASP A 457 -3.47 -0.27 -11.42
CA ASP A 457 -2.02 -0.14 -11.17
C ASP A 457 -1.53 1.28 -11.43
N THR A 458 -2.02 1.90 -12.50
CA THR A 458 -1.68 3.26 -12.91
C THR A 458 -2.18 4.30 -11.89
N PHE A 459 -3.42 4.18 -11.43
CA PHE A 459 -3.95 5.04 -10.36
C PHE A 459 -3.18 4.89 -9.05
N ALA A 460 -2.91 3.66 -8.61
CA ALA A 460 -2.20 3.42 -7.37
C ALA A 460 -0.79 4.05 -7.37
N ARG A 461 -0.07 4.00 -8.50
CA ARG A 461 1.27 4.60 -8.65
C ARG A 461 1.23 6.11 -8.84
N GLY A 462 0.37 6.60 -9.73
CA GLY A 462 0.31 8.01 -10.10
C GLY A 462 -0.28 8.87 -9.00
N TRP A 463 -1.38 8.41 -8.43
CA TRP A 463 -2.19 9.16 -7.47
C TRP A 463 -1.89 8.72 -6.03
N MET A 464 -2.22 7.48 -5.67
CA MET A 464 -2.20 7.04 -4.25
C MET A 464 -0.80 7.13 -3.65
N GLN A 465 0.21 6.65 -4.37
CA GLN A 465 1.60 6.65 -3.90
C GLN A 465 2.17 8.07 -3.81
N THR A 466 1.86 8.94 -4.78
CA THR A 466 2.29 10.34 -4.77
C THR A 466 1.83 11.04 -3.50
N PHE A 467 0.55 10.93 -3.16
CA PHE A 467 -0.03 11.65 -2.03
C PHE A 467 0.44 11.06 -0.70
N SER A 468 0.49 9.73 -0.62
CA SER A 468 1.08 8.99 0.49
C SER A 468 2.51 9.46 0.81
N ASP A 469 3.37 9.58 -0.20
CA ASP A 469 4.75 10.01 -0.03
C ASP A 469 4.90 11.49 0.35
N LEU A 470 4.10 12.36 -0.25
CA LEU A 470 4.17 13.80 0.00
C LEU A 470 3.68 14.15 1.41
N ALA A 471 2.66 13.45 1.90
CA ALA A 471 2.18 13.59 3.29
C ALA A 471 3.31 13.31 4.29
N ARG A 472 4.02 12.18 4.14
CA ARG A 472 5.17 11.83 4.99
C ARG A 472 6.34 12.81 4.84
N ARG A 473 6.68 13.16 3.60
CA ARG A 473 7.82 14.05 3.30
C ARG A 473 7.71 15.41 3.97
N TYR A 474 6.52 16.00 3.91
CA TYR A 474 6.29 17.36 4.40
C TYR A 474 5.67 17.40 5.79
N GLY A 475 5.37 16.24 6.39
CA GLY A 475 4.76 16.18 7.72
C GLY A 475 3.36 16.80 7.74
N VAL A 476 2.57 16.59 6.68
CA VAL A 476 1.24 17.19 6.51
C VAL A 476 0.19 16.11 6.33
N TYR A 477 -1.07 16.47 6.58
CA TYR A 477 -2.20 15.69 6.09
C TYR A 477 -2.53 16.17 4.67
N ILE A 478 -2.82 15.25 3.76
CA ILE A 478 -3.23 15.58 2.39
C ILE A 478 -4.61 15.00 2.13
N LEU A 479 -5.50 15.78 1.55
CA LEU A 479 -6.83 15.40 1.11
C LEU A 479 -6.95 15.53 -0.41
N GLY A 480 -7.58 14.57 -1.05
CA GLY A 480 -8.14 14.68 -2.39
C GLY A 480 -8.87 13.40 -2.78
N SER A 481 -9.54 13.38 -3.93
CA SER A 481 -10.31 12.22 -4.40
C SER A 481 -9.90 11.73 -5.78
N ASN A 482 -10.36 10.52 -6.10
CA ASN A 482 -10.23 9.90 -7.40
C ASN A 482 -11.36 8.88 -7.64
N ASN A 483 -11.63 8.59 -8.91
CA ASN A 483 -12.51 7.50 -9.36
C ASN A 483 -11.68 6.23 -9.58
N GLN A 484 -11.73 5.29 -8.64
CA GLN A 484 -10.89 4.09 -8.72
C GLN A 484 -11.51 2.88 -8.02
N ALA A 485 -11.03 1.70 -8.40
CA ALA A 485 -11.36 0.45 -7.72
C ALA A 485 -10.58 0.30 -6.40
N GLU A 486 -11.14 -0.49 -5.48
CA GLU A 486 -10.35 -1.01 -4.36
C GLU A 486 -9.26 -1.95 -4.87
N PHE A 487 -8.10 -1.96 -4.20
CA PHE A 487 -6.95 -2.71 -4.68
C PHE A 487 -6.13 -3.33 -3.57
N ARG A 488 -5.37 -4.36 -3.94
CA ARG A 488 -4.29 -4.93 -3.14
C ARG A 488 -2.97 -4.82 -3.87
N GLU A 489 -1.88 -4.85 -3.13
CA GLU A 489 -0.55 -4.96 -3.71
C GLU A 489 -0.21 -6.46 -3.87
N SER A 490 0.19 -6.85 -5.09
CA SER A 490 0.60 -8.20 -5.43
C SER A 490 2.08 -8.28 -5.72
N VAL A 491 2.71 -9.34 -5.24
CA VAL A 491 4.10 -9.72 -5.57
C VAL A 491 4.14 -11.03 -6.36
N ASP A 492 2.97 -11.52 -6.80
CA ASP A 492 2.87 -12.71 -7.65
C ASP A 492 3.39 -12.37 -9.06
N PRO A 493 4.42 -13.07 -9.57
CA PRO A 493 4.95 -12.81 -10.91
C PRO A 493 3.89 -12.83 -12.01
N ALA A 494 2.88 -13.70 -11.92
CA ALA A 494 1.83 -13.77 -12.94
C ALA A 494 0.92 -12.54 -12.92
N GLU A 495 0.61 -12.01 -11.73
CA GLU A 495 -0.16 -10.77 -11.62
C GLU A 495 0.69 -9.53 -11.93
N ILE A 496 2.01 -9.58 -11.71
CA ILE A 496 2.93 -8.54 -12.14
C ILE A 496 2.95 -8.47 -13.67
N ASP A 497 3.16 -9.61 -14.34
CA ASP A 497 3.22 -9.66 -15.80
C ASP A 497 1.90 -9.22 -16.46
N GLU A 498 0.75 -9.54 -15.85
CA GLU A 498 -0.57 -9.17 -16.37
C GLU A 498 -0.96 -7.71 -16.08
N PHE A 499 -0.76 -7.25 -14.83
CA PHE A 499 -1.37 -5.99 -14.37
C PHE A 499 -0.40 -4.83 -14.17
N ALA A 500 0.92 -5.08 -14.13
CA ALA A 500 1.86 -3.97 -13.99
C ALA A 500 1.77 -3.02 -15.19
N ASP A 501 1.83 -1.72 -14.89
CA ASP A 501 1.93 -0.70 -15.92
C ASP A 501 3.24 -0.87 -16.72
N PRO A 502 3.17 -0.94 -18.06
CA PRO A 502 4.32 -1.23 -18.91
C PRO A 502 5.44 -0.19 -18.85
N ASP A 503 5.17 1.02 -18.35
CA ASP A 503 6.18 2.06 -18.19
C ASP A 503 7.00 1.90 -16.90
N VAL A 504 6.61 0.99 -16.02
CA VAL A 504 7.38 0.64 -14.82
C VAL A 504 8.47 -0.33 -15.21
N LYS A 505 9.73 0.12 -15.10
CA LYS A 505 10.89 -0.76 -15.32
C LYS A 505 11.02 -1.76 -14.18
N ASP A 506 11.13 -3.04 -14.54
CA ASP A 506 11.36 -4.17 -13.63
C ASP A 506 10.42 -4.16 -12.40
N PRO A 507 9.08 -4.19 -12.60
CA PRO A 507 8.12 -4.05 -11.51
C PRO A 507 8.29 -5.16 -10.47
N GLN A 508 8.47 -4.78 -9.21
CA GLN A 508 8.59 -5.71 -8.08
C GLN A 508 7.24 -6.08 -7.45
N SER A 509 6.20 -5.33 -7.81
CA SER A 509 4.82 -5.54 -7.41
C SER A 509 3.89 -4.85 -8.42
N ALA A 510 2.64 -5.29 -8.47
CA ALA A 510 1.54 -4.64 -9.18
C ALA A 510 0.37 -4.40 -8.22
N PHE A 511 -0.38 -3.32 -8.41
CA PHE A 511 -1.62 -3.08 -7.69
C PHE A 511 -2.77 -3.64 -8.51
N VAL A 512 -3.51 -4.56 -7.89
CA VAL A 512 -4.53 -5.38 -8.54
C VAL A 512 -5.88 -5.09 -7.90
N ALA A 513 -6.90 -4.83 -8.72
CA ALA A 513 -8.24 -4.58 -8.24
C ALA A 513 -8.77 -5.76 -7.43
N THR A 514 -9.50 -5.48 -6.35
CA THR A 514 -10.11 -6.51 -5.50
C THR A 514 -11.58 -6.75 -5.80
N GLY A 515 -12.22 -5.86 -6.56
CA GLY A 515 -13.59 -5.96 -7.01
C GLY A 515 -13.85 -5.09 -8.25
N PRO A 516 -15.03 -5.24 -8.89
CA PRO A 516 -15.41 -4.47 -10.07
C PRO A 516 -15.95 -3.07 -9.71
N GLU A 517 -16.16 -2.76 -8.43
CA GLU A 517 -16.74 -1.49 -7.99
C GLU A 517 -15.73 -0.35 -8.10
N VAL A 518 -16.16 0.74 -8.73
CA VAL A 518 -15.37 1.98 -8.86
C VAL A 518 -16.09 3.09 -8.11
N TYR A 519 -15.42 3.67 -7.11
CA TYR A 519 -15.98 4.73 -6.28
C TYR A 519 -15.32 6.07 -6.60
N ASN A 520 -16.10 7.16 -6.57
CA ASN A 520 -15.55 8.49 -6.31
C ASN A 520 -15.24 8.56 -4.80
N GLU A 521 -13.97 8.39 -4.44
CA GLU A 521 -13.54 8.27 -3.05
C GLU A 521 -12.54 9.37 -2.69
N ALA A 522 -12.87 10.13 -1.65
CA ALA A 522 -11.94 11.06 -1.01
C ALA A 522 -11.09 10.33 0.02
N PHE A 523 -9.77 10.55 -0.05
CA PHE A 523 -8.81 9.98 0.88
C PHE A 523 -8.11 11.08 1.68
N MET A 524 -7.82 10.77 2.94
CA MET A 524 -6.95 11.59 3.79
C MET A 524 -5.69 10.81 4.14
N TRP A 525 -4.54 11.27 3.64
CA TRP A 525 -3.23 10.75 4.04
C TRP A 525 -2.69 11.52 5.24
N GLY A 526 -2.08 10.81 6.18
CA GLY A 526 -1.36 11.37 7.31
C GLY A 526 0.17 11.30 7.13
N PRO A 527 0.92 11.99 8.01
CA PRO A 527 2.38 12.01 7.95
C PRO A 527 3.05 10.71 8.42
N GLU A 528 2.29 9.82 9.05
CA GLU A 528 2.76 8.57 9.66
C GLU A 528 1.90 7.39 9.21
N ASN A 529 2.48 6.19 9.20
CA ASN A 529 1.71 4.97 8.95
C ASN A 529 0.78 4.69 10.13
N VAL A 530 -0.49 4.41 9.84
CA VAL A 530 -1.51 4.03 10.81
C VAL A 530 -1.82 2.53 10.80
N THR A 531 -1.45 1.84 9.72
CA THR A 531 -1.46 0.37 9.65
C THR A 531 -0.10 -0.16 9.18
N PRO A 532 0.39 -1.27 9.76
CA PRO A 532 1.57 -1.97 9.26
C PRO A 532 1.26 -2.87 8.04
N ASP A 533 -0.02 -3.23 7.84
CA ASP A 533 -0.49 -4.19 6.85
C ASP A 533 -1.25 -3.50 5.70
N GLY A 534 -1.38 -4.18 4.57
CA GLY A 534 -2.07 -3.68 3.37
C GLY A 534 -1.15 -2.92 2.40
N PRO A 535 -1.68 -2.50 1.23
CA PRO A 535 -0.91 -1.85 0.17
C PRO A 535 -0.16 -0.63 0.68
N ARG A 536 1.10 -0.48 0.25
CA ARG A 536 1.98 0.59 0.78
C ARG A 536 1.39 2.00 0.69
N PRO A 537 0.72 2.42 -0.40
CA PRO A 537 0.09 3.74 -0.49
C PRO A 537 -1.08 3.96 0.48
N LEU A 538 -1.70 2.89 0.99
CA LEU A 538 -2.83 2.94 1.92
C LEU A 538 -2.40 2.98 3.39
N ARG A 539 -1.13 2.68 3.70
CA ARG A 539 -0.67 2.52 5.09
C ARG A 539 -0.77 3.76 5.96
N ASN A 540 -0.75 4.93 5.35
CA ASN A 540 -0.93 6.22 6.02
C ASN A 540 -2.25 6.90 5.63
N VAL A 541 -3.21 6.20 5.02
CA VAL A 541 -4.58 6.71 4.89
C VAL A 541 -5.23 6.64 6.27
N VAL A 542 -5.64 7.80 6.78
CA VAL A 542 -6.19 7.94 8.14
C VAL A 542 -7.71 8.01 8.15
N ALA A 543 -8.32 8.34 7.01
CA ALA A 543 -9.75 8.31 6.78
C ALA A 543 -10.04 8.36 5.26
N SER A 544 -11.21 7.86 4.85
CA SER A 544 -11.73 8.03 3.50
C SER A 544 -13.27 8.10 3.51
N ASN A 545 -13.86 8.61 2.42
CA ASN A 545 -15.30 8.71 2.23
C ASN A 545 -15.66 8.45 0.76
N LYS A 546 -16.61 7.55 0.52
CA LYS A 546 -17.16 7.22 -0.79
C LYS A 546 -18.39 8.08 -1.06
N LYS A 547 -18.44 8.75 -2.21
CA LYS A 547 -19.56 9.60 -2.63
C LYS A 547 -20.84 8.77 -2.71
N VAL A 548 -21.91 9.26 -2.10
CA VAL A 548 -23.16 8.49 -1.94
C VAL A 548 -24.12 8.76 -3.09
N PRO A 549 -24.72 9.96 -3.23
CA PRO A 549 -25.48 10.24 -4.44
C PRO A 549 -24.51 10.65 -5.55
N LEU A 550 -24.59 9.89 -6.64
CA LEU A 550 -23.86 10.14 -7.85
C LEU A 550 -24.63 11.15 -8.70
N THR A 551 -23.91 12.06 -9.35
CA THR A 551 -24.43 12.94 -10.41
C THR A 551 -24.82 12.12 -11.64
N ASP A 552 -25.59 12.72 -12.56
CA ASP A 552 -26.01 12.05 -13.80
C ASP A 552 -24.82 11.56 -14.63
N ILE A 553 -23.71 12.31 -14.64
CA ILE A 553 -22.50 11.90 -15.34
C ILE A 553 -21.77 10.75 -14.63
N GLU A 554 -21.72 10.75 -13.30
CA GLU A 554 -21.12 9.65 -12.53
C GLU A 554 -21.94 8.35 -12.70
N ASN A 555 -23.27 8.46 -12.81
CA ASN A 555 -24.13 7.34 -13.19
C ASN A 555 -23.89 6.89 -14.64
N LEU A 556 -23.72 7.83 -15.57
CA LEU A 556 -23.43 7.53 -16.98
C LEU A 556 -22.13 6.73 -17.13
N ILE A 557 -21.08 7.10 -16.39
CA ILE A 557 -19.79 6.39 -16.42
C ILE A 557 -19.75 5.16 -15.48
N SER A 558 -20.90 4.75 -14.96
CA SER A 558 -21.08 3.52 -14.17
C SER A 558 -20.30 3.49 -12.84
N LEU A 559 -20.17 4.63 -12.14
CA LEU A 559 -19.62 4.64 -10.78
C LEU A 559 -20.56 3.92 -9.79
N THR A 560 -19.96 3.38 -8.73
CA THR A 560 -20.68 2.72 -7.63
C THR A 560 -20.97 3.74 -6.53
N PRO A 561 -22.24 3.88 -6.08
CA PRO A 561 -22.57 4.74 -4.96
C PRO A 561 -22.01 4.17 -3.64
N GLY A 562 -21.53 5.05 -2.77
CA GLY A 562 -21.17 4.72 -1.40
C GLY A 562 -22.38 4.29 -0.54
N PRO A 563 -22.13 3.74 0.66
CA PRO A 563 -23.20 3.29 1.55
C PRO A 563 -24.07 4.47 2.01
N SER A 564 -25.39 4.33 1.86
CA SER A 564 -26.39 5.38 2.14
C SER A 564 -27.30 5.09 3.34
N THR A 565 -27.22 3.90 3.93
CA THR A 565 -28.05 3.50 5.08
C THR A 565 -27.25 2.65 6.08
N GLY A 566 -27.74 2.57 7.32
CA GLY A 566 -27.18 1.68 8.35
C GLY A 566 -25.80 2.10 8.91
N PRO A 567 -25.11 1.20 9.63
CA PRO A 567 -23.84 1.50 10.28
C PRO A 567 -22.71 1.93 9.32
N ASP A 568 -22.67 1.34 8.12
CA ASP A 568 -21.62 1.63 7.13
C ASP A 568 -21.73 3.06 6.59
N ALA A 569 -22.95 3.58 6.43
CA ALA A 569 -23.15 4.97 6.05
C ALA A 569 -22.73 5.95 7.17
N ILE A 570 -22.93 5.59 8.45
CA ILE A 570 -22.43 6.40 9.58
C ILE A 570 -20.90 6.45 9.57
N GLU A 571 -20.25 5.32 9.34
CA GLU A 571 -18.79 5.26 9.30
C GLU A 571 -18.23 5.99 8.07
N ASN A 572 -18.89 5.88 6.91
CA ASN A 572 -18.51 6.58 5.68
C ASN A 572 -18.46 8.10 5.89
N VAL A 573 -19.43 8.68 6.59
CA VAL A 573 -19.51 10.15 6.81
C VAL A 573 -18.80 10.62 8.09
N ARG A 574 -18.05 9.74 8.73
CA ARG A 574 -17.43 10.02 10.03
C ARG A 574 -16.27 11.00 9.88
N PRO A 575 -16.29 12.14 10.59
CA PRO A 575 -15.20 13.10 10.51
C PRO A 575 -13.95 12.58 11.23
N TYR A 576 -12.79 12.90 10.66
CA TYR A 576 -11.50 12.55 11.22
C TYR A 576 -11.07 13.55 12.30
N ARG A 577 -10.56 13.03 13.43
CA ARG A 577 -10.00 13.88 14.50
C ARG A 577 -8.51 14.07 14.29
N ILE A 578 -8.10 15.31 14.01
CA ILE A 578 -6.70 15.61 13.77
C ILE A 578 -5.87 15.43 15.05
N PRO A 579 -4.87 14.54 15.07
CA PRO A 579 -3.97 14.33 16.20
C PRO A 579 -3.38 15.64 16.76
N GLY A 580 -3.30 15.71 18.10
CA GLY A 580 -2.85 16.93 18.79
C GLY A 580 -3.90 18.04 18.86
N THR A 581 -5.11 17.81 18.34
CA THR A 581 -6.27 18.71 18.44
C THR A 581 -7.53 17.93 18.85
N GLN A 582 -8.62 18.62 19.16
CA GLN A 582 -9.95 17.98 19.22
C GLN A 582 -10.80 18.33 17.98
N ALA A 583 -10.19 18.89 16.93
CA ALA A 583 -10.87 19.30 15.71
C ALA A 583 -11.33 18.10 14.91
N ARG A 584 -12.62 18.04 14.62
CA ARG A 584 -13.25 17.06 13.73
C ARG A 584 -13.34 17.66 12.34
N MET A 585 -12.49 17.18 11.44
CA MET A 585 -12.51 17.58 10.04
C MET A 585 -13.33 16.59 9.24
N SER A 586 -14.35 17.12 8.54
CA SER A 586 -15.02 16.44 7.44
C SER A 586 -14.33 16.80 6.14
N PHE A 587 -14.48 15.92 5.17
CA PHE A 587 -13.94 16.07 3.83
C PHE A 587 -14.92 15.40 2.87
N ALA A 588 -15.83 16.21 2.36
CA ALA A 588 -16.80 15.77 1.36
C ALA A 588 -16.13 15.71 -0.02
N THR A 589 -16.34 14.61 -0.76
CA THR A 589 -16.41 14.65 -2.23
C THR A 589 -17.53 15.63 -2.61
N SER A 590 -17.55 16.18 -3.82
CA SER A 590 -18.51 17.23 -4.12
C SER A 590 -19.96 16.72 -4.15
N LEU A 591 -20.85 17.59 -4.58
CA LEU A 591 -22.27 17.39 -4.57
C LEU A 591 -22.82 16.17 -5.29
N PRO A 592 -23.95 15.64 -4.80
CA PRO A 592 -24.30 15.64 -3.38
C PRO A 592 -23.43 14.60 -2.64
N ALA A 593 -22.95 14.91 -1.44
CA ALA A 593 -21.98 14.04 -0.78
C ALA A 593 -22.58 13.15 0.32
N PHE A 594 -23.79 13.45 0.78
CA PHE A 594 -24.37 12.83 1.98
C PHE A 594 -25.84 12.49 1.78
N VAL A 595 -26.18 11.20 1.89
CA VAL A 595 -27.55 10.70 2.12
C VAL A 595 -27.46 9.65 3.22
N TYR A 596 -28.30 9.77 4.24
CA TYR A 596 -28.48 8.79 5.30
C TYR A 596 -29.96 8.41 5.45
N ASP A 597 -30.25 7.10 5.42
CA ASP A 597 -31.50 6.46 5.88
C ASP A 597 -32.81 6.73 5.09
N GLY A 598 -32.75 6.93 3.77
CA GLY A 598 -33.90 6.73 2.86
C GLY A 598 -35.22 7.51 3.12
N GLY A 599 -35.26 8.38 4.13
CA GLY A 599 -36.36 9.29 4.45
C GLY A 599 -35.92 10.75 4.24
N PRO A 600 -36.85 11.68 3.98
CA PRO A 600 -36.51 12.96 3.41
C PRO A 600 -35.70 13.83 4.39
N VAL A 601 -34.42 14.02 4.13
CA VAL A 601 -33.92 15.39 4.09
C VAL A 601 -34.62 15.98 2.89
N THR A 602 -35.58 16.87 3.09
CA THR A 602 -36.32 17.47 1.97
C THR A 602 -35.32 17.95 0.92
N PRO A 603 -35.55 17.64 -0.38
CA PRO A 603 -34.76 18.21 -1.45
C PRO A 603 -34.63 19.71 -1.27
N PHE A 604 -33.49 20.28 -1.68
CA PHE A 604 -33.30 21.72 -1.67
C PHE A 604 -34.45 22.37 -2.45
N GLY A 605 -35.22 23.25 -1.78
CA GLY A 605 -36.38 23.92 -2.38
C GLY A 605 -37.74 23.25 -2.18
N GLU A 606 -37.83 22.09 -1.51
CA GLU A 606 -39.12 21.43 -1.21
C GLU A 606 -39.55 21.55 0.26
N ALA A 607 -40.86 21.75 0.47
CA ALA A 607 -41.44 21.88 1.80
C ALA A 607 -41.58 20.53 2.51
N PRO A 608 -41.13 20.41 3.78
CA PRO A 608 -41.49 19.29 4.62
C PRO A 608 -43.02 19.24 4.82
N GLY A 609 -43.56 18.05 5.05
CA GLY A 609 -44.99 17.82 5.23
C GLY A 609 -45.69 18.77 6.24
N PRO A 610 -47.02 18.86 6.20
CA PRO A 610 -47.77 19.97 6.81
C PRO A 610 -47.55 20.11 8.34
N GLY A 611 -47.17 21.33 8.78
CA GLY A 611 -47.03 21.73 10.20
C GLY A 611 -45.63 22.15 10.66
N ILE A 612 -44.67 22.38 9.75
CA ILE A 612 -43.23 22.47 10.09
C ILE A 612 -42.63 23.89 9.95
N ASP A 613 -41.68 24.15 10.86
CA ASP A 613 -40.75 25.26 11.17
C ASP A 613 -40.20 26.08 9.96
N PRO A 614 -39.72 27.35 10.13
CA PRO A 614 -39.28 28.25 9.05
C PRO A 614 -38.10 27.77 8.19
N CYS A 615 -37.61 26.55 8.41
CA CYS A 615 -36.68 25.85 7.52
C CYS A 615 -37.38 25.00 6.45
N SER A 616 -38.64 25.28 6.18
CA SER A 616 -39.45 24.60 5.18
C SER A 616 -39.27 25.09 3.75
N ASP A 617 -38.67 26.26 3.52
CA ASP A 617 -38.33 26.73 2.18
C ASP A 617 -36.84 27.09 2.15
N THR A 618 -36.01 26.08 1.89
CA THR A 618 -34.56 26.28 1.83
C THR A 618 -34.10 27.00 0.57
N SER A 619 -34.98 27.31 -0.40
CA SER A 619 -34.60 28.18 -1.53
C SER A 619 -34.60 29.65 -1.10
N SER A 620 -35.51 30.04 -0.20
CA SER A 620 -35.67 31.41 0.29
C SER A 620 -35.04 31.67 1.67
N TYR A 621 -34.86 30.64 2.51
CA TYR A 621 -34.41 30.78 3.90
C TYR A 621 -33.16 29.94 4.24
N TYR A 622 -32.42 29.49 3.22
CA TYR A 622 -31.24 28.64 3.37
C TYR A 622 -30.28 29.12 4.47
N MET A 623 -29.85 30.38 4.40
CA MET A 623 -28.85 30.90 5.34
C MET A 623 -29.42 31.08 6.74
N TYR A 624 -30.70 31.44 6.85
CA TYR A 624 -31.38 31.45 8.15
C TYR A 624 -31.33 30.06 8.81
N CYS A 625 -31.49 29.00 8.02
CA CYS A 625 -31.42 27.63 8.52
C CYS A 625 -30.01 27.18 8.86
N LEU A 626 -29.03 27.55 8.03
CA LEU A 626 -27.62 27.31 8.37
C LEU A 626 -27.23 28.04 9.66
N ASP A 627 -27.60 29.30 9.81
CA ASP A 627 -27.37 30.10 11.02
C ASP A 627 -28.06 29.45 12.24
N ALA A 628 -29.30 28.97 12.09
CA ALA A 628 -30.02 28.25 13.15
C ALA A 628 -29.33 26.93 13.55
N LEU A 629 -28.69 26.26 12.59
CA LEU A 629 -27.88 25.05 12.80
C LEU A 629 -26.44 25.37 13.24
N GLY A 630 -26.09 26.65 13.37
CA GLY A 630 -24.76 27.11 13.79
C GLY A 630 -23.67 26.83 12.77
N ALA A 631 -24.01 26.88 11.48
CA ALA A 631 -23.14 26.67 10.34
C ALA A 631 -22.86 27.99 9.59
N ASN A 632 -21.62 28.15 9.12
CA ASN A 632 -21.23 29.25 8.25
C ASN A 632 -20.71 28.73 6.91
N VAL A 633 -21.15 29.34 5.82
CA VAL A 633 -20.72 29.08 4.44
C VAL A 633 -20.33 30.39 3.77
N VAL A 634 -19.21 30.35 3.03
CA VAL A 634 -18.75 31.43 2.17
C VAL A 634 -18.45 30.82 0.81
N MET A 635 -19.03 31.39 -0.24
CA MET A 635 -18.97 30.88 -1.62
C MET A 635 -18.98 32.06 -2.62
N GLN A 636 -18.18 31.97 -3.68
CA GLN A 636 -18.10 32.98 -4.74
C GLN A 636 -19.34 32.87 -5.69
N ASP A 637 -19.51 33.80 -6.63
CA ASP A 637 -20.51 33.68 -7.70
C ASP A 637 -20.04 32.82 -8.90
N GLU A 638 -20.98 32.32 -9.71
CA GLU A 638 -20.66 31.47 -10.87
C GLU A 638 -20.07 32.26 -12.04
N ALA A 639 -18.99 31.74 -12.61
CA ALA A 639 -18.53 32.10 -13.96
C ALA A 639 -18.81 30.96 -14.97
N ASN A 640 -19.43 29.86 -14.53
CA ASN A 640 -19.57 28.64 -15.32
C ASN A 640 -20.51 28.87 -16.53
N PRO A 641 -20.04 28.62 -17.78
CA PRO A 641 -20.86 28.78 -18.97
C PRO A 641 -21.74 27.54 -19.29
N GLY A 642 -21.62 26.44 -18.55
CA GLY A 642 -22.05 25.09 -18.96
C GLY A 642 -22.88 24.25 -17.96
N LEU A 643 -23.28 23.07 -18.43
CA LEU A 643 -24.36 22.18 -17.95
C LEU A 643 -23.98 21.25 -16.77
N TRP A 644 -22.79 21.39 -16.17
CA TRP A 644 -22.15 20.39 -15.30
C TRP A 644 -22.96 19.94 -14.06
N ALA A 645 -23.80 20.81 -13.49
CA ALA A 645 -24.65 20.44 -12.34
C ALA A 645 -26.14 20.54 -12.66
N THR A 646 -26.61 21.66 -13.21
CA THR A 646 -27.99 21.81 -13.70
C THR A 646 -28.06 22.93 -14.75
N PRO A 647 -28.63 22.68 -15.95
CA PRO A 647 -28.80 23.70 -16.98
C PRO A 647 -29.69 24.87 -16.54
N GLY A 648 -29.19 26.09 -16.61
CA GLY A 648 -30.00 27.31 -16.46
C GLY A 648 -30.26 27.80 -15.03
N GLU A 649 -29.74 27.10 -14.02
CA GLU A 649 -29.87 27.49 -12.61
C GLU A 649 -28.66 28.29 -12.11
N TRP A 650 -28.79 28.92 -10.93
CA TRP A 650 -27.67 29.60 -10.27
C TRP A 650 -26.84 28.55 -9.52
N GLN A 651 -25.66 28.19 -10.04
CA GLN A 651 -24.81 27.10 -9.51
C GLN A 651 -24.55 27.13 -8.00
N PRO A 652 -24.40 28.29 -7.34
CA PRO A 652 -24.32 28.34 -5.88
C PRO A 652 -25.47 27.63 -5.15
N LEU A 653 -26.65 27.47 -5.77
CA LEU A 653 -27.79 26.73 -5.21
C LEU A 653 -27.54 25.23 -5.10
N GLU A 654 -26.98 24.63 -6.14
CA GLU A 654 -26.53 23.24 -6.08
C GLU A 654 -25.52 23.12 -4.94
N TRP A 655 -24.48 23.97 -4.94
CA TRP A 655 -23.45 24.04 -3.88
C TRP A 655 -24.02 24.18 -2.46
N MET A 656 -25.06 24.99 -2.30
CA MET A 656 -25.83 25.12 -1.07
C MET A 656 -26.54 23.81 -0.69
N SER A 657 -27.16 23.09 -1.63
CA SER A 657 -27.77 21.77 -1.40
C SER A 657 -26.81 20.77 -0.73
N SER A 658 -25.50 20.79 -1.06
CA SER A 658 -24.51 19.90 -0.45
C SER A 658 -24.32 20.17 1.02
N THR A 659 -24.13 21.46 1.29
CA THR A 659 -23.77 21.89 2.61
C THR A 659 -24.97 21.71 3.54
N TRP A 660 -26.19 21.94 3.02
CA TRP A 660 -27.43 21.59 3.71
C TRP A 660 -27.49 20.13 4.11
N ARG A 661 -27.23 19.19 3.20
CA ARG A 661 -27.23 17.75 3.51
C ARG A 661 -26.22 17.42 4.62
N ALA A 662 -25.03 18.02 4.58
CA ALA A 662 -23.98 17.79 5.58
C ALA A 662 -24.32 18.36 6.98
N VAL A 663 -25.05 19.48 7.06
CA VAL A 663 -25.31 20.19 8.33
C VAL A 663 -26.67 19.89 8.95
N ALA A 664 -27.68 19.55 8.14
CA ALA A 664 -29.03 19.22 8.58
C ALA A 664 -29.11 17.82 9.18
N ASP A 665 -28.25 16.89 8.75
CA ASP A 665 -28.19 15.56 9.32
C ASP A 665 -27.63 15.59 10.77
N PRO A 666 -28.40 15.11 11.77
CA PRO A 666 -27.96 15.09 13.17
C PRO A 666 -26.89 14.03 13.48
N THR A 667 -26.69 13.05 12.59
CA THR A 667 -25.70 11.97 12.72
C THR A 667 -24.31 12.42 12.25
N VAL A 668 -24.24 13.33 11.26
CA VAL A 668 -23.00 13.96 10.80
C VAL A 668 -22.54 14.97 11.86
N ARG A 669 -21.26 14.96 12.27
CA ARG A 669 -20.77 15.76 13.41
C ARG A 669 -19.34 16.30 13.25
N PHE A 670 -19.12 17.26 12.35
CA PHE A 670 -17.82 17.93 12.16
C PHE A 670 -17.75 19.32 12.82
N ASP A 671 -16.52 19.86 12.95
CA ASP A 671 -16.26 21.26 13.32
C ASP A 671 -15.94 22.08 12.07
N TYR A 672 -15.18 21.50 11.14
CA TYR A 672 -14.85 22.10 9.84
C TYR A 672 -15.01 21.07 8.71
N ASN A 673 -15.51 21.51 7.56
CA ASN A 673 -15.49 20.77 6.29
C ASN A 673 -14.72 21.61 5.28
N VAL A 674 -13.74 21.02 4.59
CA VAL A 674 -12.94 21.71 3.56
C VAL A 674 -13.23 21.04 2.23
N THR A 675 -13.81 21.79 1.30
CA THR A 675 -14.18 21.33 -0.03
C THR A 675 -13.40 22.18 -1.05
N PRO A 676 -12.21 21.74 -1.47
CA PRO A 676 -11.52 22.32 -2.62
C PRO A 676 -12.16 21.78 -3.91
N HIS A 677 -12.42 22.65 -4.88
CA HIS A 677 -13.14 22.26 -6.09
C HIS A 677 -12.22 22.11 -7.29
N MET A 678 -12.67 21.32 -8.27
CA MET A 678 -12.01 21.19 -9.56
C MET A 678 -12.04 22.49 -10.34
N VAL A 679 -10.87 22.88 -10.87
CA VAL A 679 -10.73 23.94 -11.87
C VAL A 679 -9.96 23.39 -13.07
N GLY A 680 -10.37 23.72 -14.29
CA GLY A 680 -9.77 23.18 -15.52
C GLY A 680 -10.79 22.56 -16.45
N ASN A 681 -10.32 22.07 -17.60
CA ASN A 681 -11.12 21.26 -18.51
C ASN A 681 -10.40 19.94 -18.82
N LEU A 682 -11.17 18.89 -19.09
CA LEU A 682 -10.69 17.65 -19.71
C LEU A 682 -11.58 17.35 -20.92
N ALA A 683 -11.04 17.47 -22.13
CA ALA A 683 -11.83 17.38 -23.36
C ALA A 683 -12.91 18.47 -23.41
N ASP A 684 -14.15 18.08 -23.68
CA ASP A 684 -15.37 18.89 -23.64
C ASP A 684 -16.03 18.93 -22.25
N LEU A 685 -15.30 18.51 -21.21
CA LEU A 685 -15.75 18.55 -19.82
C LEU A 685 -15.14 19.75 -19.09
N VAL A 686 -16.02 20.57 -18.53
CA VAL A 686 -15.67 21.80 -17.82
C VAL A 686 -15.76 21.57 -16.32
N PHE A 687 -14.68 21.88 -15.61
CA PHE A 687 -14.63 21.84 -14.15
C PHE A 687 -14.52 23.26 -13.59
N ASP A 688 -15.65 23.84 -13.19
CA ASP A 688 -15.75 25.25 -12.79
C ASP A 688 -16.29 25.39 -11.37
N GLY A 689 -15.55 24.88 -10.39
CA GLY A 689 -15.96 24.93 -8.99
C GLY A 689 -15.17 25.92 -8.15
N GLN A 690 -15.72 26.26 -6.98
CA GLN A 690 -15.16 27.25 -6.06
C GLN A 690 -14.76 26.62 -4.74
N THR A 691 -13.55 26.84 -4.25
CA THR A 691 -13.16 26.33 -2.93
C THR A 691 -14.07 26.89 -1.82
N ALA A 692 -14.67 25.99 -1.03
CA ALA A 692 -15.46 26.33 0.15
C ALA A 692 -14.89 25.69 1.42
N ILE A 693 -14.98 26.39 2.55
CA ILE A 693 -14.80 25.79 3.87
C ILE A 693 -16.10 26.04 4.63
N THR A 694 -16.65 25.02 5.30
CA THR A 694 -17.83 25.14 6.16
C THR A 694 -17.41 24.97 7.61
N GLN A 695 -17.84 25.86 8.49
CA GLN A 695 -17.65 25.72 9.94
C GLN A 695 -18.99 25.35 10.59
N ARG A 696 -19.00 24.48 11.61
CA ARG A 696 -20.18 24.15 12.43
C ARG A 696 -19.90 24.36 13.92
N GLY A 697 -20.97 24.54 14.71
CA GLY A 697 -20.90 24.58 16.17
C GLY A 697 -20.98 25.98 16.79
N LEU A 698 -21.38 26.99 16.01
CA LEU A 698 -21.80 28.29 16.56
C LEU A 698 -23.13 28.11 17.30
N LYS A 699 -23.09 27.94 18.62
CA LYS A 699 -24.31 28.01 19.41
C LYS A 699 -24.71 29.48 19.50
N GLY A 700 -25.82 29.84 18.86
CA GLY A 700 -26.51 31.10 19.16
C GLY A 700 -26.72 31.24 20.69
N PRO A 701 -26.78 32.46 21.24
CA PRO A 701 -27.07 32.62 22.66
C PRO A 701 -28.39 31.93 23.01
N ARG A 702 -28.45 31.19 24.13
CA ARG A 702 -29.71 30.60 24.62
C ARG A 702 -30.81 31.68 24.64
N GLY A 703 -31.85 31.49 23.84
CA GLY A 703 -33.03 32.36 23.81
C GLY A 703 -33.00 33.54 22.82
N VAL A 704 -32.01 33.65 21.93
CA VAL A 704 -32.01 34.69 20.87
C VAL A 704 -32.74 34.18 19.62
N LYS A 705 -33.74 34.94 19.16
CA LYS A 705 -34.45 34.65 17.91
C LYS A 705 -33.51 34.83 16.71
N PRO A 706 -33.57 33.96 15.67
CA PRO A 706 -32.55 33.89 14.60
C PRO A 706 -32.46 35.13 13.70
N ALA A 707 -33.44 36.04 13.72
CA ALA A 707 -33.58 37.13 12.75
C ALA A 707 -32.52 38.25 12.81
N LYS A 708 -31.42 38.11 13.57
CA LYS A 708 -30.38 39.13 13.68
C LYS A 708 -28.94 38.64 13.50
N ALA A 709 -28.66 37.34 13.41
CA ALA A 709 -27.29 36.87 13.26
C ALA A 709 -27.02 36.48 11.81
N SER A 710 -26.46 37.37 10.98
CA SER A 710 -26.08 37.07 9.59
C SER A 710 -24.55 36.89 9.48
N CYS A 711 -24.07 35.65 9.37
CA CYS A 711 -22.64 35.33 9.19
C CYS A 711 -22.33 34.56 7.89
N ASN A 712 -23.35 34.20 7.12
CA ASN A 712 -23.21 33.49 5.86
C ASN A 712 -23.05 34.44 4.66
N TYR A 713 -22.38 33.98 3.61
CA TYR A 713 -22.18 34.73 2.37
C TYR A 713 -22.23 33.82 1.15
N VAL A 714 -23.02 34.19 0.14
CA VAL A 714 -23.02 33.57 -1.18
C VAL A 714 -23.16 34.66 -2.25
N GLY A 715 -22.29 34.62 -3.25
CA GLY A 715 -22.38 35.50 -4.43
C GLY A 715 -21.31 36.58 -4.44
N ASN A 716 -21.69 37.81 -4.81
CA ASN A 716 -20.82 38.99 -4.91
C ASN A 716 -20.82 39.82 -3.61
N ASP A 717 -19.76 40.63 -3.41
CA ASP A 717 -19.64 41.55 -2.25
C ASP A 717 -20.82 42.54 -2.12
N ARG A 718 -21.59 42.73 -3.21
CA ARG A 718 -22.80 43.54 -3.31
C ARG A 718 -23.81 42.85 -4.21
N PHE A 719 -25.10 43.04 -3.95
CA PHE A 719 -26.16 42.56 -4.84
C PHE A 719 -26.14 43.34 -6.15
N LEU A 720 -26.19 42.63 -7.27
CA LEU A 720 -26.17 43.19 -8.61
C LEU A 720 -27.53 43.01 -9.30
N PRO A 721 -27.93 43.89 -10.24
CA PRO A 721 -29.25 43.83 -10.87
C PRO A 721 -29.56 42.52 -11.62
N GLU A 722 -28.53 41.80 -12.06
CA GLU A 722 -28.63 40.49 -12.72
C GLU A 722 -28.73 39.29 -11.76
N ASP A 723 -28.52 39.52 -10.46
CA ASP A 723 -28.65 38.49 -9.43
C ASP A 723 -30.15 38.21 -9.20
N PRO A 724 -30.57 36.96 -8.95
CA PRO A 724 -32.00 36.71 -8.77
C PRO A 724 -32.49 37.35 -7.46
N ALA A 725 -33.60 38.09 -7.54
CA ALA A 725 -34.11 38.95 -6.45
C ALA A 725 -34.23 38.31 -5.05
N PRO A 726 -34.65 37.03 -4.90
CA PRO A 726 -34.68 36.37 -3.59
C PRO A 726 -33.31 36.26 -2.89
N TYR A 727 -32.21 36.47 -3.63
CA TYR A 727 -30.85 36.29 -3.14
C TYR A 727 -30.16 37.58 -2.65
N GLU A 728 -30.83 38.73 -2.69
CA GLU A 728 -30.30 40.01 -2.19
C GLU A 728 -29.80 39.93 -0.76
N VAL A 729 -30.48 39.13 0.06
CA VAL A 729 -30.13 38.90 1.47
C VAL A 729 -28.82 38.12 1.68
N TYR A 730 -28.24 37.54 0.62
CA TYR A 730 -27.02 36.73 0.69
C TYR A 730 -25.77 37.46 0.19
N ALA A 731 -25.94 38.63 -0.44
CA ALA A 731 -24.84 39.47 -0.89
C ALA A 731 -24.34 40.38 0.25
N GLY A 732 -23.04 40.66 0.27
CA GLY A 732 -22.42 41.51 1.29
C GLY A 732 -20.93 41.23 1.47
N PRO A 733 -20.21 41.98 2.32
CA PRO A 733 -18.78 41.75 2.48
C PRO A 733 -18.47 40.35 3.02
N LYS A 734 -17.40 39.72 2.48
CA LYS A 734 -16.79 38.46 2.99
C LYS A 734 -16.23 38.61 4.42
N ARG A 735 -17.11 38.73 5.42
CA ARG A 735 -16.73 39.03 6.81
C ARG A 735 -16.05 37.84 7.49
N GLU A 736 -14.74 37.98 7.72
CA GLU A 736 -13.87 37.14 8.55
C GLU A 736 -14.09 35.64 8.44
N PHE A 737 -14.30 35.18 7.22
CA PHE A 737 -14.03 33.80 6.87
C PHE A 737 -12.61 33.68 6.31
N LEU A 738 -12.10 32.44 6.26
CA LEU A 738 -10.70 32.09 6.04
C LEU A 738 -10.14 32.55 4.67
N GLY A 739 -11.00 33.07 3.79
CA GLY A 739 -10.69 33.56 2.46
C GLY A 739 -11.38 32.71 1.40
N LEU A 740 -11.78 33.33 0.29
CA LEU A 740 -12.15 32.65 -0.94
C LEU A 740 -11.10 32.97 -1.99
N ALA A 741 -10.68 31.96 -2.74
CA ALA A 741 -9.89 32.15 -3.95
C ALA A 741 -10.84 32.28 -5.15
N PRO A 742 -10.61 33.23 -6.07
CA PRO A 742 -11.27 33.21 -7.35
C PRO A 742 -10.85 31.98 -8.15
N TRP A 743 -11.76 31.38 -8.91
CA TRP A 743 -11.42 30.25 -9.77
C TRP A 743 -10.98 30.63 -11.18
N ALA A 744 -11.46 31.76 -11.70
CA ALA A 744 -11.05 32.34 -12.99
C ALA A 744 -10.71 33.83 -12.89
N ALA A 745 -11.59 34.60 -12.26
CA ALA A 745 -11.45 36.05 -12.11
C ALA A 745 -11.98 36.52 -10.75
N PRO A 746 -11.56 37.71 -10.28
CA PRO A 746 -12.16 38.37 -9.12
C PRO A 746 -13.68 38.56 -9.29
N ASP A 747 -14.38 38.75 -8.17
CA ASP A 747 -15.83 38.98 -8.14
C ASP A 747 -16.25 40.16 -9.05
N GLY A 748 -17.38 40.01 -9.73
CA GLY A 748 -17.88 40.96 -10.72
C GLY A 748 -19.32 40.64 -11.15
N PRO A 749 -19.89 41.45 -12.06
CA PRO A 749 -21.21 41.18 -12.65
C PRO A 749 -21.30 39.76 -13.24
N ARG A 750 -22.39 39.03 -12.96
CA ARG A 750 -22.58 37.65 -13.44
C ARG A 750 -22.44 37.54 -14.94
N SER A 751 -22.87 38.58 -15.66
CA SER A 751 -22.70 38.70 -17.12
C SER A 751 -21.22 38.67 -17.56
N GLU A 752 -20.34 39.34 -16.84
CA GLU A 752 -18.89 39.35 -17.09
C GLU A 752 -18.26 38.01 -16.72
N LEU A 753 -18.61 37.47 -15.55
CA LEU A 753 -18.15 36.17 -15.07
C LEU A 753 -18.50 35.05 -16.07
N ARG A 754 -19.73 35.02 -16.59
CA ARG A 754 -20.16 34.06 -17.62
C ARG A 754 -19.42 34.23 -18.94
N ALA A 755 -19.13 35.47 -19.34
CA ALA A 755 -18.34 35.72 -20.56
C ALA A 755 -16.90 35.22 -20.41
N ILE A 756 -16.32 35.33 -19.21
CA ILE A 756 -15.01 34.77 -18.88
C ILE A 756 -15.06 33.25 -18.94
N GLY A 757 -16.03 32.60 -18.29
CA GLY A 757 -16.16 31.14 -18.38
C GLY A 757 -16.34 30.64 -19.81
N ALA A 758 -17.16 31.31 -20.62
CA ALA A 758 -17.35 30.96 -22.03
C ALA A 758 -16.04 31.04 -22.85
N ALA A 759 -15.12 31.93 -22.48
CA ALA A 759 -13.80 32.03 -23.07
C ALA A 759 -12.78 31.01 -22.51
N LEU A 760 -13.00 30.47 -21.31
CA LEU A 760 -12.19 29.40 -20.73
C LEU A 760 -12.64 28.01 -21.21
N ALA A 761 -13.89 27.91 -21.69
CA ALA A 761 -14.51 26.66 -22.13
C ALA A 761 -13.72 25.98 -23.26
N PRO A 762 -13.74 24.64 -23.32
CA PRO A 762 -13.07 23.88 -24.37
C PRO A 762 -13.68 24.17 -25.74
N GLY A 763 -12.84 24.38 -26.75
CA GLY A 763 -13.28 24.68 -28.12
C GLY A 763 -13.84 26.10 -28.32
N SER A 764 -13.61 27.02 -27.37
CA SER A 764 -14.01 28.43 -27.47
C SER A 764 -13.23 29.20 -28.55
N GLY A 765 -11.98 28.78 -28.83
CA GLY A 765 -11.07 29.50 -29.72
C GLY A 765 -10.59 30.85 -29.18
N ASP A 766 -10.89 31.19 -27.92
CA ASP A 766 -10.33 32.35 -27.23
C ASP A 766 -8.90 32.06 -26.77
N ALA A 767 -8.05 33.09 -26.67
CA ALA A 767 -6.67 32.94 -26.20
C ALA A 767 -6.58 32.48 -24.73
N ARG A 768 -7.68 32.59 -23.98
CA ARG A 768 -7.81 32.14 -22.59
C ARG A 768 -8.30 30.69 -22.46
N GLU A 769 -8.53 29.98 -23.56
CA GLU A 769 -9.04 28.60 -23.49
C GLU A 769 -8.21 27.74 -22.52
N ASN A 770 -8.90 27.12 -21.55
CA ASN A 770 -8.31 26.33 -20.46
C ASN A 770 -7.30 27.09 -19.56
N ASP A 771 -7.19 28.42 -19.59
CA ASP A 771 -6.26 29.22 -18.76
C ASP A 771 -6.83 29.58 -17.37
N TYR A 772 -7.26 28.54 -16.64
CA TYR A 772 -7.79 28.67 -15.29
C TYR A 772 -6.74 29.14 -14.28
N LEU A 773 -7.21 29.87 -13.26
CA LEU A 773 -6.34 30.43 -12.23
C LEU A 773 -5.78 29.32 -11.33
N GLU A 774 -4.47 29.33 -11.07
CA GLU A 774 -3.86 28.54 -9.99
C GLU A 774 -3.54 29.41 -8.77
N THR A 775 -4.01 29.00 -7.58
CA THR A 775 -3.78 29.71 -6.31
C THR A 775 -4.02 28.81 -5.09
N ALA A 776 -3.99 29.38 -3.89
CA ALA A 776 -4.33 28.69 -2.65
C ALA A 776 -4.99 29.63 -1.62
N VAL A 777 -5.86 29.06 -0.77
CA VAL A 777 -6.30 29.69 0.48
C VAL A 777 -5.54 29.06 1.64
N VAL A 778 -4.88 29.89 2.44
CA VAL A 778 -4.10 29.46 3.61
C VAL A 778 -4.65 30.09 4.87
N ALA A 779 -5.12 29.27 5.81
CA ALA A 779 -5.72 29.79 7.01
C ALA A 779 -5.56 28.92 8.27
N ASP A 780 -5.51 29.57 9.43
CA ASP A 780 -5.57 28.88 10.72
C ASP A 780 -7.04 28.71 11.15
N LEU A 781 -7.51 27.45 11.31
CA LEU A 781 -8.87 27.16 11.76
C LEU A 781 -8.96 27.30 13.29
N PRO A 782 -9.76 28.23 13.85
CA PRO A 782 -9.84 28.37 15.29
C PRO A 782 -10.38 27.09 15.95
N PHE A 783 -9.74 26.65 17.03
CA PHE A 783 -10.19 25.46 17.74
C PHE A 783 -10.15 25.64 19.27
N PRO A 784 -11.28 25.42 20.00
CA PRO A 784 -12.62 25.13 19.47
C PRO A 784 -13.15 26.29 18.60
N PRO A 785 -14.15 26.05 17.73
CA PRO A 785 -14.75 27.13 16.94
C PRO A 785 -15.17 28.30 17.83
N VAL A 786 -14.84 29.53 17.43
CA VAL A 786 -15.16 30.74 18.22
C VAL A 786 -16.68 30.98 18.17
N PRO A 787 -17.42 30.92 19.30
CA PRO A 787 -18.89 30.96 19.29
C PRO A 787 -19.52 32.32 18.91
N ARG A 788 -18.76 33.42 19.02
CA ARG A 788 -19.18 34.79 18.71
C ARG A 788 -18.06 35.51 17.99
N ARG A 789 -18.30 35.96 16.77
CA ARG A 789 -17.38 36.82 16.01
C ARG A 789 -17.81 38.27 16.17
N ASP A 790 -16.87 39.18 16.40
CA ASP A 790 -17.16 40.59 16.80
C ASP A 790 -17.92 41.39 15.73
N ASN A 791 -17.93 40.90 14.48
CA ASN A 791 -18.56 41.48 13.29
C ASN A 791 -19.82 40.73 12.80
N CYS A 792 -20.20 39.64 13.49
CA CYS A 792 -21.46 38.91 13.35
C CYS A 792 -22.45 39.43 14.42
N ARG A 793 -23.16 40.52 14.13
CA ARG A 793 -24.06 41.20 15.07
C ARG A 793 -25.52 40.96 14.78
#